data_AF-A0A9D4NTP5-F1
#
_entry.id   AF-A0A9D4NTP5-F1
#
_cell.length_a   1.000
_cell.length_b   1.000
_cell.length_c   1.000
_cell.angle_alpha   90.00
_cell.angle_beta   90.00
_cell.angle_gamma   90.00
#
_symmetry.space_group_name_H-M   'P 1'
#
loop_
_entity.id
_entity.type
_entity.pdbx_description
1 polymer ?
#
loop_
_entity_poly.entity_id
_entity_poly.type
_entity_poly.pdbx_seq_one_letter_code
_entity_poly.pdbx_strand_id
1 'polypeptide(L)'
;MEFIHRQKSRFNCCELIFCICIILLTIWCIWNIEQVLHGYSDRETTIRLDSRLPDHTNFPGITICGRAIFTPEYLANKYSEFNRSYHKFQQDFHHDPFVNTTLAIRNRYHLFRIYENIALTDFNGSDVIENHSLRLEQLVRWCRFRPINIRTLHRCDDDNSTTATIVDPILQTQFDCDKIKQPIPIVYNGHKCFMYFSDLENVLPEWRHYKPPIDVDDFFNIHHYHHNHNHHKYKHKNQSLFIDVAKSIRINDNDIDHDNDNDDNVNDDDYYNDHHHHSFNTDDLKRMKFELNPYIVMQINMHNNIWNFIGDTFGTTTITVHPPNILPNKRRFRSFQVQRSSYYEVSFTKKTTHKLPTPYRTNCIDYLNDKIFARYRTQDMCRNVCIKEYSYGIDDCANYYMALSTRMFSEDNSEYICDHDYQNYTTFLSAENHCENRCPDECLQTIFQLNGRIDPVMTNGYGWPLYDNPDTHTIVLIKISPKPFQIIQHRPRISREEFVGIIGGHLGIWLGLSIYLVIRFIVNFIFNIIKRLVYFFNLFKKQPHHDIEQRQSVSRVVVIFVIMNIVDKYLQLINRTYYGLSVVYPETIQQKFRPPFLIDLIETIQYRMEMNNYYWMEIISIVVCIILLAIIRYVLVNKFIIKQLRHYRLILGHHDHHRFGNNLWNCLFYMHTFTLSWWIMANIGCLEYPKRFWINNSSDIYYGGQTSMIIMYLYLIDISNYIYSMIYLCKNYRQQLWDKDSPMIIIHHLAAILLFTLSHMINMHRMGVAIIFLLEISEIFYFLRCMVKLQIHFIQRWQNSIRFIGFTSMCIVWLYNRLYRYPLIILTSVIDYGYQNLVDMDRIAIYILIYYLLLLIQLFNIYGSFILIKLIIRIYSSGLDKLEDVREIRCQR
;
A
#
# COMPACT_ATOMS: atom_id res chain seq x y z
N MET A 1 60.78 -28.35 -46.56
CA MET A 1 61.44 -27.18 -45.91
C MET A 1 61.31 -25.99 -46.86
N GLU A 2 60.09 -25.55 -47.20
CA GLU A 2 59.85 -24.36 -48.05
C GLU A 2 58.34 -23.96 -48.09
N PHE A 3 57.69 -23.77 -46.94
CA PHE A 3 56.30 -23.23 -46.94
C PHE A 3 55.94 -22.42 -45.68
N ILE A 4 56.94 -21.82 -45.02
CA ILE A 4 56.74 -20.95 -43.86
C ILE A 4 57.48 -19.64 -44.11
N HIS A 5 57.06 -18.92 -45.14
CA HIS A 5 57.48 -17.53 -45.34
C HIS A 5 56.40 -16.77 -46.12
N ARG A 6 55.35 -16.30 -45.43
CA ARG A 6 54.55 -15.10 -45.78
C ARG A 6 53.35 -14.94 -44.85
N GLN A 7 53.52 -14.13 -43.80
CA GLN A 7 52.58 -13.06 -43.40
C GLN A 7 53.06 -12.44 -42.09
N LYS A 8 53.86 -11.38 -42.19
CA LYS A 8 54.17 -10.46 -41.11
C LYS A 8 53.42 -9.16 -41.45
N SER A 9 52.25 -8.96 -40.85
CA SER A 9 51.37 -7.81 -41.10
C SER A 9 51.89 -6.57 -40.36
N ARG A 10 52.07 -5.47 -41.10
CA ARG A 10 52.33 -4.13 -40.57
C ARG A 10 51.08 -3.63 -39.83
N PHE A 11 51.20 -3.28 -38.55
CA PHE A 11 50.19 -2.49 -37.83
C PHE A 11 50.30 -1.03 -38.26
N ASN A 12 49.23 -0.45 -38.82
CA ASN A 12 49.21 0.92 -39.36
C ASN A 12 48.90 1.95 -38.24
N CYS A 13 49.67 3.05 -38.16
CA CYS A 13 49.48 4.13 -37.16
C CYS A 13 48.04 4.68 -37.07
N CYS A 14 47.27 4.66 -38.17
CA CYS A 14 45.88 5.13 -38.18
C CYS A 14 44.95 4.25 -37.34
N GLU A 15 45.15 2.92 -37.30
CA GLU A 15 44.34 2.01 -36.48
C GLU A 15 44.64 2.20 -34.98
N LEU A 16 45.87 2.54 -34.64
CA LEU A 16 46.28 2.83 -33.26
C LEU A 16 45.63 4.13 -32.76
N ILE A 17 45.65 5.19 -33.58
CA ILE A 17 44.99 6.47 -33.25
C ILE A 17 43.48 6.28 -33.08
N PHE A 18 42.83 5.53 -33.98
CA PHE A 18 41.41 5.22 -33.88
C PHE A 18 41.06 4.44 -32.60
N CYS A 19 41.86 3.43 -32.25
CA CYS A 19 41.70 2.70 -30.99
C CYS A 19 41.85 3.62 -29.76
N ILE A 20 42.84 4.51 -29.75
CA ILE A 20 43.05 5.46 -28.64
C ILE A 20 41.86 6.43 -28.50
N CYS A 21 41.36 6.97 -29.62
CA CYS A 21 40.19 7.86 -29.61
C CYS A 21 38.94 7.15 -29.07
N ILE A 22 38.67 5.91 -29.49
CA ILE A 22 37.54 5.13 -28.94
C ILE A 22 37.71 4.88 -27.44
N ILE A 23 38.92 4.53 -26.98
CA ILE A 23 39.17 4.30 -25.56
C ILE A 23 38.91 5.59 -24.76
N LEU A 24 39.40 6.74 -25.21
CA LEU A 24 39.16 8.01 -24.53
C LEU A 24 37.67 8.38 -24.51
N LEU A 25 36.95 8.20 -25.61
CA LEU A 25 35.50 8.43 -25.67
C LEU A 25 34.73 7.47 -24.75
N THR A 26 35.13 6.21 -24.66
CA THR A 26 34.52 5.24 -23.72
C THR A 26 34.75 5.61 -22.27
N ILE A 27 35.97 6.03 -21.90
CA ILE A 27 36.28 6.48 -20.53
C ILE A 27 35.44 7.70 -20.17
N TRP A 28 35.32 8.66 -21.08
CA TRP A 28 34.53 9.87 -20.86
C TRP A 28 33.03 9.58 -20.76
N CYS A 29 32.52 8.64 -21.57
CA CYS A 29 31.14 8.16 -21.50
C CYS A 29 30.86 7.49 -20.13
N ILE A 30 31.75 6.62 -19.67
CA ILE A 30 31.64 5.93 -18.37
C ILE A 30 31.63 6.94 -17.22
N TRP A 31 32.53 7.92 -17.23
CA TRP A 31 32.59 8.96 -16.20
C TRP A 31 31.28 9.75 -16.09
N ASN A 32 30.70 10.15 -17.22
CA ASN A 32 29.42 10.89 -17.22
C ASN A 32 28.26 10.02 -16.73
N ILE A 33 28.21 8.75 -17.14
CA ILE A 33 27.19 7.80 -16.67
C ILE A 33 27.32 7.58 -15.16
N GLU A 34 28.54 7.49 -14.63
CA GLU A 34 28.80 7.35 -13.19
C GLU A 34 28.25 8.55 -12.39
N GLN A 35 28.43 9.78 -12.88
CA GLN A 35 27.87 10.99 -12.23
C GLN A 35 26.33 10.97 -12.22
N VAL A 36 25.71 10.55 -13.32
CA VAL A 36 24.25 10.41 -13.41
C VAL A 36 23.73 9.30 -12.49
N LEU A 37 24.45 8.19 -12.38
CA LEU A 37 24.16 7.09 -11.47
C LEU A 37 24.20 7.54 -10.00
N HIS A 38 25.22 8.31 -9.62
CA HIS A 38 25.31 8.88 -8.27
C HIS A 38 24.12 9.80 -7.99
N GLY A 39 23.83 10.77 -8.86
CA GLY A 39 22.70 11.69 -8.68
C GLY A 39 21.33 10.99 -8.64
N TYR A 40 21.16 9.89 -9.37
CA TYR A 40 19.94 9.08 -9.30
C TYR A 40 19.86 8.21 -8.03
N SER A 41 21.02 7.74 -7.52
CA SER A 41 21.11 6.94 -6.29
C SER A 41 20.87 7.76 -5.03
N ASP A 42 21.16 9.06 -5.03
CA ASP A 42 20.93 9.95 -3.88
C ASP A 42 19.44 10.17 -3.56
N ARG A 43 18.54 9.79 -4.49
CA ARG A 43 17.07 9.88 -4.34
C ARG A 43 16.61 11.28 -3.89
N GLU A 44 17.25 12.31 -4.43
CA GLU A 44 16.86 13.69 -4.19
C GLU A 44 15.49 14.02 -4.80
N THR A 45 14.80 14.98 -4.18
CA THR A 45 13.49 15.47 -4.64
C THR A 45 13.56 16.95 -4.96
N THR A 46 12.94 17.37 -6.05
CA THR A 46 12.68 18.77 -6.35
C THR A 46 11.28 19.15 -5.89
N ILE A 47 11.08 20.43 -5.59
CA ILE A 47 9.80 20.96 -5.11
C ILE A 47 9.12 21.70 -6.25
N ARG A 48 7.90 21.29 -6.56
CA ARG A 48 6.99 22.05 -7.42
C ARG A 48 5.99 22.80 -6.54
N LEU A 49 5.95 24.12 -6.71
CA LEU A 49 5.01 25.00 -6.03
C LEU A 49 3.90 25.37 -7.01
N ASP A 50 2.70 24.85 -6.77
CA ASP A 50 1.50 25.23 -7.51
C ASP A 50 0.60 26.08 -6.60
N SER A 51 0.08 27.19 -7.11
CA SER A 51 -0.95 27.99 -6.44
C SER A 51 -2.21 27.96 -7.29
N ARG A 52 -3.31 27.43 -6.77
CA ARG A 52 -4.58 27.30 -7.50
C ARG A 52 -5.74 27.74 -6.62
N LEU A 53 -6.71 28.45 -7.21
CA LEU A 53 -8.00 28.60 -6.55
C LEU A 53 -8.78 27.29 -6.70
N PRO A 54 -9.37 26.76 -5.62
CA PRO A 54 -10.19 25.56 -5.70
C PRO A 54 -11.57 25.88 -6.25
N ASP A 55 -12.13 25.02 -7.10
CA ASP A 55 -13.55 25.13 -7.49
C ASP A 55 -14.45 24.86 -6.28
N HIS A 56 -14.05 23.89 -5.45
CA HIS A 56 -14.72 23.51 -4.22
C HIS A 56 -13.73 22.99 -3.17
N THR A 57 -14.12 23.07 -1.89
CA THR A 57 -13.37 22.46 -0.78
C THR A 57 -14.33 21.79 0.20
N ASN A 58 -13.90 20.69 0.82
CA ASN A 58 -14.61 20.12 1.95
C ASN A 58 -14.62 21.12 3.12
N PHE A 59 -15.59 20.96 4.02
CA PHE A 59 -15.65 21.73 5.25
C PHE A 59 -14.37 21.55 6.08
N PRO A 60 -13.80 22.63 6.64
CA PRO A 60 -12.75 22.50 7.63
C PRO A 60 -13.33 22.00 8.95
N GLY A 61 -12.53 21.26 9.71
CA GLY A 61 -12.82 21.01 11.12
C GLY A 61 -12.72 22.30 11.91
N ILE A 62 -13.74 22.63 12.70
CA ILE A 62 -13.77 23.83 13.54
C ILE A 62 -13.92 23.38 14.98
N THR A 63 -12.85 23.56 15.77
CA THR A 63 -12.87 23.29 17.21
C THR A 63 -13.13 24.59 17.97
N ILE A 64 -14.18 24.61 18.79
CA ILE A 64 -14.47 25.70 19.73
C ILE A 64 -14.30 25.19 21.15
N CYS A 65 -13.47 25.85 21.94
CA CYS A 65 -13.22 25.50 23.34
C CYS A 65 -13.80 26.56 24.27
N GLY A 66 -14.46 26.11 25.34
CA GLY A 66 -14.93 26.97 26.43
C GLY A 66 -13.81 27.47 27.35
N ARG A 67 -14.17 28.07 28.48
CA ARG A 67 -13.19 28.63 29.43
C ARG A 67 -12.58 27.62 30.40
N ALA A 68 -13.31 26.56 30.73
CA ALA A 68 -12.90 25.48 31.63
C ALA A 68 -13.54 24.16 31.20
N ILE A 69 -13.29 23.07 31.92
CA ILE A 69 -13.97 21.78 31.68
C ILE A 69 -15.38 21.85 32.25
N PHE A 70 -15.49 22.26 33.52
CA PHE A 70 -16.75 22.34 34.23
C PHE A 70 -17.27 23.77 34.33
N THR A 71 -18.59 23.91 34.50
CA THR A 71 -19.20 25.20 34.80
C THR A 71 -19.33 25.38 36.33
N PRO A 72 -19.16 26.61 36.87
CA PRO A 72 -19.39 26.86 38.30
C PRO A 72 -20.79 26.47 38.76
N GLU A 73 -21.80 26.69 37.91
CA GLU A 73 -23.18 26.27 38.18
C GLU A 73 -23.30 24.74 38.35
N TYR A 74 -22.65 23.96 37.49
CA TYR A 74 -22.66 22.50 37.61
C TYR A 74 -22.00 22.04 38.91
N LEU A 75 -20.83 22.60 39.26
CA LEU A 75 -20.14 22.28 40.51
C LEU A 75 -20.99 22.67 41.74
N ALA A 76 -21.71 23.79 41.69
CA ALA A 76 -22.62 24.21 42.76
C ALA A 76 -23.81 23.26 42.93
N ASN A 77 -24.38 22.76 41.84
CA ASN A 77 -25.46 21.78 41.91
C ASN A 77 -24.97 20.44 42.46
N LYS A 78 -23.71 20.06 42.21
CA LYS A 78 -23.15 18.78 42.64
C LYS A 78 -22.60 18.81 44.08
N TYR A 79 -21.89 19.88 44.46
CA TYR A 79 -21.18 19.99 45.74
C TYR A 79 -21.80 21.08 46.63
N SER A 80 -22.44 20.66 47.72
CA SER A 80 -23.14 21.55 48.65
C SER A 80 -22.25 22.63 49.28
N GLU A 81 -20.98 22.29 49.55
CA GLU A 81 -20.00 23.23 50.12
C GLU A 81 -19.61 24.33 49.13
N PHE A 82 -19.40 23.99 47.86
CA PHE A 82 -19.18 24.97 46.79
C PHE A 82 -20.45 25.80 46.56
N ASN A 83 -21.62 25.18 46.63
CA ASN A 83 -22.91 25.84 46.40
C ASN A 83 -23.12 27.05 47.33
N ARG A 84 -22.79 26.91 48.62
CA ARG A 84 -22.91 28.02 49.59
C ARG A 84 -22.08 29.24 49.18
N SER A 85 -20.85 29.01 48.73
CA SER A 85 -19.95 30.08 48.29
C SER A 85 -20.39 30.68 46.95
N TYR A 86 -20.88 29.85 46.04
CA TYR A 86 -21.40 30.27 44.75
C TYR A 86 -22.67 31.12 44.89
N HIS A 87 -23.65 30.69 45.69
CA HIS A 87 -24.87 31.45 45.95
C HIS A 87 -24.61 32.77 46.69
N LYS A 88 -23.68 32.77 47.66
CA LYS A 88 -23.26 34.01 48.31
C LYS A 88 -22.71 35.01 47.29
N PHE A 89 -21.83 34.55 46.40
CA PHE A 89 -21.34 35.39 45.31
C PHE A 89 -22.47 35.89 44.40
N GLN A 90 -23.40 35.02 44.00
CA GLN A 90 -24.53 35.44 43.17
C GLN A 90 -25.34 36.54 43.84
N GLN A 91 -25.65 36.40 45.15
CA GLN A 91 -26.34 37.43 45.92
C GLN A 91 -25.54 38.74 45.95
N ASP A 92 -24.26 38.69 46.30
CA ASP A 92 -23.41 39.88 46.37
C ASP A 92 -23.28 40.56 45.00
N PHE A 93 -23.12 39.78 43.91
CA PHE A 93 -23.00 40.27 42.54
C PHE A 93 -24.30 40.89 42.00
N HIS A 94 -25.46 40.40 42.45
CA HIS A 94 -26.75 41.02 42.14
C HIS A 94 -26.93 42.39 42.83
N HIS A 95 -26.33 42.59 44.00
CA HIS A 95 -26.42 43.86 44.75
C HIS A 95 -25.39 44.88 44.29
N ASP A 96 -24.16 44.45 43.99
CA ASP A 96 -23.11 45.31 43.43
C ASP A 96 -22.27 44.54 42.38
N PRO A 97 -22.48 44.80 41.08
CA PRO A 97 -21.73 44.17 40.00
C PRO A 97 -20.25 44.58 39.96
N PHE A 98 -19.84 45.61 40.73
CA PHE A 98 -18.46 46.09 40.83
C PHE A 98 -17.68 45.45 41.99
N VAL A 99 -18.21 44.41 42.65
CA VAL A 99 -17.49 43.59 43.65
C VAL A 99 -16.37 42.78 42.96
N ASN A 100 -15.34 43.48 42.50
CA ASN A 100 -14.29 42.98 41.62
C ASN A 100 -12.92 43.47 42.10
N THR A 101 -12.57 43.18 43.35
CA THR A 101 -11.15 43.25 43.74
C THR A 101 -10.41 42.05 43.16
N THR A 102 -9.27 42.29 42.51
CA THR A 102 -8.43 41.24 41.88
C THR A 102 -8.10 40.09 42.85
N LEU A 103 -7.96 40.41 44.15
CA LEU A 103 -7.72 39.43 45.21
C LEU A 103 -8.94 38.53 45.46
N ALA A 104 -10.15 39.08 45.43
CA ALA A 104 -11.38 38.30 45.58
C ALA A 104 -11.65 37.38 44.38
N ILE A 105 -11.33 37.83 43.15
CA ILE A 105 -11.44 36.98 41.95
C ILE A 105 -10.46 35.81 42.03
N ARG A 106 -9.21 36.07 42.43
CA ARG A 106 -8.20 35.01 42.59
C ARG A 106 -8.63 33.95 43.61
N ASN A 107 -9.16 34.37 44.77
CA ASN A 107 -9.64 33.44 45.79
C ASN A 107 -10.82 32.57 45.29
N ARG A 108 -11.77 33.17 44.56
CA ARG A 108 -12.87 32.42 43.92
C ARG A 108 -12.36 31.43 42.87
N TYR A 109 -11.39 31.83 42.06
CA TYR A 109 -10.77 30.95 41.07
C TYR A 109 -10.03 29.78 41.73
N HIS A 110 -9.30 30.01 42.83
CA HIS A 110 -8.69 28.92 43.61
C HIS A 110 -9.75 27.97 44.17
N LEU A 111 -10.85 28.50 44.71
CA LEU A 111 -11.94 27.66 45.19
C LEU A 111 -12.56 26.83 44.05
N PHE A 112 -12.82 27.44 42.90
CA PHE A 112 -13.29 26.74 41.70
C PHE A 112 -12.34 25.60 41.29
N ARG A 113 -11.04 25.87 41.23
CA ARG A 113 -9.99 24.89 40.91
C ARG A 113 -9.99 23.68 41.83
N ILE A 114 -10.19 23.88 43.14
CA ILE A 114 -10.23 22.78 44.12
C ILE A 114 -11.40 21.83 43.81
N TYR A 115 -12.60 22.38 43.58
CA TYR A 115 -13.77 21.56 43.25
C TYR A 115 -13.72 21.00 41.82
N GLU A 116 -13.02 21.67 40.91
CA GLU A 116 -12.71 21.14 39.58
C GLU A 116 -11.83 19.89 39.67
N ASN A 117 -10.79 19.89 40.53
CA ASN A 117 -9.98 18.71 40.81
C ASN A 117 -10.80 17.54 41.38
N ILE A 118 -11.65 17.82 42.38
CA ILE A 118 -12.52 16.80 42.98
C ILE A 118 -13.44 16.19 41.91
N ALA A 119 -14.02 17.02 41.04
CA ALA A 119 -14.87 16.54 39.95
C ALA A 119 -14.12 15.68 38.91
N LEU A 120 -12.84 15.97 38.64
CA LEU A 120 -12.04 15.16 37.71
C LEU A 120 -11.74 13.75 38.24
N THR A 121 -11.68 13.60 39.57
CA THR A 121 -11.47 12.31 40.24
C THR A 121 -12.76 11.55 40.52
N ASP A 122 -13.88 12.25 40.68
CA ASP A 122 -15.18 11.64 41.01
C ASP A 122 -15.85 10.93 39.82
N PHE A 123 -15.43 11.24 38.59
CA PHE A 123 -16.04 10.76 37.36
C PHE A 123 -15.01 10.25 36.35
N ASN A 124 -15.37 9.20 35.61
CA ASN A 124 -14.57 8.68 34.51
C ASN A 124 -14.39 9.71 33.39
N GLY A 125 -13.28 9.63 32.64
CA GLY A 125 -12.96 10.59 31.58
C GLY A 125 -14.03 10.69 30.47
N SER A 126 -14.64 9.57 30.08
CA SER A 126 -15.75 9.54 29.11
C SER A 126 -16.98 10.28 29.61
N ASP A 127 -17.37 10.03 30.86
CA ASP A 127 -18.53 10.67 31.50
C ASP A 127 -18.32 12.16 31.77
N VAL A 128 -17.09 12.57 32.11
CA VAL A 128 -16.70 13.98 32.17
C VAL A 128 -16.93 14.64 30.81
N ILE A 129 -16.53 14.00 29.72
CA ILE A 129 -16.71 14.53 28.36
C ILE A 129 -18.20 14.58 27.98
N GLU A 130 -19.01 13.56 28.24
CA GLU A 130 -20.37 13.54 27.70
C GLU A 130 -21.41 14.22 28.61
N ASN A 131 -21.36 13.95 29.91
CA ASN A 131 -22.51 14.17 30.80
C ASN A 131 -22.28 15.26 31.86
N HIS A 132 -21.04 15.41 32.33
CA HIS A 132 -20.74 16.18 33.54
C HIS A 132 -20.03 17.51 33.28
N SER A 133 -19.70 17.87 32.03
CA SER A 133 -18.98 19.10 31.67
C SER A 133 -19.85 20.16 30.98
N LEU A 134 -19.24 21.28 30.58
CA LEU A 134 -19.87 22.35 29.80
C LEU A 134 -20.63 21.78 28.58
N ARG A 135 -21.89 22.19 28.41
CA ARG A 135 -22.75 21.77 27.29
C ARG A 135 -22.60 22.69 26.07
N LEU A 136 -22.89 22.16 24.88
CA LEU A 136 -22.76 22.90 23.61
C LEU A 136 -23.62 24.17 23.60
N GLU A 137 -24.88 24.05 24.01
CA GLU A 137 -25.88 25.13 24.09
C GLU A 137 -25.47 26.27 25.04
N GLN A 138 -24.61 25.99 26.04
CA GLN A 138 -24.10 27.00 26.96
C GLN A 138 -22.95 27.82 26.34
N LEU A 139 -22.32 27.31 25.28
CA LEU A 139 -21.16 27.91 24.60
C LEU A 139 -21.52 28.50 23.22
N VAL A 140 -22.30 27.79 22.42
CA VAL A 140 -22.71 28.21 21.06
C VAL A 140 -24.23 28.35 21.04
N ARG A 141 -24.74 29.55 20.73
CA ARG A 141 -26.18 29.81 20.63
C ARG A 141 -26.77 29.18 19.37
N TRP A 142 -26.07 29.32 18.24
CA TRP A 142 -26.40 28.69 16.98
C TRP A 142 -25.21 28.73 16.03
N CYS A 143 -25.19 27.80 15.06
CA CYS A 143 -24.27 27.78 13.94
C CYS A 143 -25.05 27.60 12.65
N ARG A 144 -24.80 28.46 11.66
CA ARG A 144 -25.43 28.41 10.34
C ARG A 144 -24.39 28.35 9.22
N PHE A 145 -24.60 27.44 8.27
CA PHE A 145 -23.88 27.41 7.01
C PHE A 145 -24.71 28.07 5.92
N ARG A 146 -24.08 28.96 5.14
CA ARG A 146 -24.67 29.61 3.97
C ARG A 146 -23.85 29.23 2.73
N PRO A 147 -24.43 28.47 1.79
CA PRO A 147 -23.73 28.02 0.59
C PRO A 147 -23.53 29.14 -0.44
N ILE A 148 -24.37 30.17 -0.43
CA ILE A 148 -24.34 31.30 -1.36
C ILE A 148 -24.27 32.61 -0.58
N ASN A 149 -23.34 33.49 -0.94
CA ASN A 149 -23.31 34.86 -0.45
C ASN A 149 -23.97 35.81 -1.45
N ILE A 150 -25.21 36.23 -1.15
CA ILE A 150 -26.09 37.00 -2.05
C ILE A 150 -25.52 38.39 -2.42
N ARG A 151 -24.49 38.91 -1.71
CA ARG A 151 -23.86 40.20 -2.07
C ARG A 151 -23.16 40.20 -3.43
N THR A 152 -22.87 39.05 -4.05
CA THR A 152 -22.29 38.97 -5.41
C THR A 152 -23.32 38.97 -6.54
N LEU A 153 -24.61 38.76 -6.25
CA LEU A 153 -25.67 38.81 -7.27
C LEU A 153 -26.17 40.23 -7.56
N HIS A 154 -26.08 41.14 -6.58
CA HIS A 154 -26.53 42.55 -6.73
C HIS A 154 -25.63 43.42 -7.61
N ARG A 155 -24.63 42.86 -8.32
CA ARG A 155 -23.71 43.64 -9.18
C ARG A 155 -24.00 43.52 -10.68
N CYS A 156 -25.04 42.77 -11.06
CA CYS A 156 -25.41 42.60 -12.47
C CYS A 156 -26.68 43.34 -12.91
N ASP A 157 -27.43 43.95 -11.99
CA ASP A 157 -28.65 44.69 -12.32
C ASP A 157 -28.54 46.16 -11.92
N ASP A 158 -27.57 46.86 -12.52
CA ASP A 158 -27.67 48.29 -12.75
C ASP A 158 -28.05 48.48 -14.22
N ASP A 159 -29.35 48.36 -14.52
CA ASP A 159 -30.03 49.23 -15.50
C ASP A 159 -31.56 49.03 -15.40
N ASN A 160 -32.23 50.04 -14.84
CA ASN A 160 -33.65 50.36 -15.02
C ASN A 160 -34.68 49.22 -14.87
N SER A 161 -34.95 48.78 -13.63
CA SER A 161 -36.33 48.39 -13.30
C SER A 161 -36.69 48.66 -11.84
N THR A 162 -37.68 49.54 -11.64
CA THR A 162 -38.36 49.76 -10.38
C THR A 162 -39.30 48.59 -10.08
N THR A 163 -38.76 47.43 -9.71
CA THR A 163 -39.52 46.30 -9.11
C THR A 163 -38.58 45.43 -8.29
N ALA A 164 -38.15 45.94 -7.13
CA ALA A 164 -37.46 45.16 -6.11
C ALA A 164 -38.47 44.30 -5.33
N THR A 165 -38.90 43.17 -5.88
CA THR A 165 -39.67 42.17 -5.13
C THR A 165 -39.51 40.79 -5.78
N ILE A 166 -39.17 39.81 -4.94
CA ILE A 166 -38.99 38.37 -5.21
C ILE A 166 -37.55 38.00 -5.57
N VAL A 167 -36.70 37.91 -4.55
CA VAL A 167 -35.52 37.02 -4.56
C VAL A 167 -36.04 35.63 -4.16
N ASP A 168 -35.80 34.60 -4.98
CA ASP A 168 -36.26 33.23 -4.74
C ASP A 168 -35.91 32.72 -3.33
N PRO A 169 -36.80 31.99 -2.62
CA PRO A 169 -36.54 31.42 -1.30
C PRO A 169 -35.33 30.46 -1.26
N ILE A 170 -34.98 29.88 -2.42
CA ILE A 170 -33.86 28.96 -2.61
C ILE A 170 -32.51 29.70 -2.46
N LEU A 171 -32.44 30.99 -2.76
CA LEU A 171 -31.21 31.79 -2.67
C LEU A 171 -30.84 32.17 -1.22
N GLN A 172 -31.78 32.11 -0.27
CA GLN A 172 -31.59 32.45 1.15
C GLN A 172 -31.49 31.22 2.08
N THR A 173 -31.30 30.02 1.53
CA THR A 173 -31.25 28.80 2.36
C THR A 173 -30.05 28.83 3.30
N GLN A 174 -30.32 28.84 4.61
CA GLN A 174 -29.34 28.69 5.68
C GLN A 174 -29.54 27.34 6.36
N PHE A 175 -28.44 26.62 6.58
CA PHE A 175 -28.47 25.27 7.14
C PHE A 175 -27.91 25.27 8.56
N ASP A 176 -28.57 24.57 9.49
CA ASP A 176 -28.04 24.33 10.83
C ASP A 176 -26.79 23.45 10.75
N CYS A 177 -25.67 23.91 11.32
CA CYS A 177 -24.43 23.13 11.30
C CYS A 177 -24.60 21.77 12.00
N ASP A 178 -25.36 21.74 13.10
CA ASP A 178 -25.61 20.53 13.90
C ASP A 178 -26.39 19.47 13.11
N LYS A 179 -27.23 19.90 12.17
CA LYS A 179 -27.98 19.00 11.26
C LYS A 179 -27.12 18.49 10.10
N ILE A 180 -26.12 19.27 9.67
CA ILE A 180 -25.16 18.82 8.65
C ILE A 180 -24.28 17.73 9.23
N LYS A 181 -23.71 17.98 10.42
CA LYS A 181 -22.89 17.00 11.13
C LYS A 181 -22.86 17.31 12.62
N GLN A 182 -23.15 16.31 13.45
CA GLN A 182 -23.13 16.48 14.89
C GLN A 182 -21.72 16.86 15.40
N PRO A 183 -21.58 17.86 16.29
CA PRO A 183 -20.29 18.22 16.84
C PRO A 183 -19.75 17.16 17.81
N ILE A 184 -18.46 16.82 17.67
CA ILE A 184 -17.82 15.84 18.55
C ILE A 184 -17.32 16.54 19.83
N PRO A 185 -17.75 16.11 21.03
CA PRO A 185 -17.25 16.63 22.29
C PRO A 185 -15.84 16.09 22.61
N ILE A 186 -14.92 16.97 23.00
CA ILE A 186 -13.56 16.62 23.43
C ILE A 186 -13.14 17.45 24.65
N VAL A 187 -12.08 17.03 25.35
CA VAL A 187 -11.35 17.89 26.29
C VAL A 187 -9.98 18.19 25.68
N TYR A 188 -9.61 19.47 25.62
CA TYR A 188 -8.35 19.90 25.06
C TYR A 188 -7.79 21.11 25.80
N ASN A 189 -6.52 21.02 26.21
CA ASN A 189 -5.81 22.03 26.97
C ASN A 189 -6.56 22.49 28.25
N GLY A 190 -7.21 21.55 28.95
CA GLY A 190 -7.94 21.87 30.17
C GLY A 190 -9.25 22.63 29.93
N HIS A 191 -9.79 22.53 28.72
CA HIS A 191 -11.07 23.12 28.35
C HIS A 191 -11.97 22.07 27.73
N LYS A 192 -13.26 22.20 27.97
CA LYS A 192 -14.28 21.46 27.22
C LYS A 192 -14.43 22.08 25.82
N CYS A 193 -14.31 21.27 24.77
CA CYS A 193 -14.40 21.73 23.38
C CYS A 193 -15.36 20.91 22.55
N PHE A 194 -15.82 21.49 21.45
CA PHE A 194 -16.70 20.88 20.46
C PHE A 194 -16.14 21.04 19.05
N MET A 195 -16.05 19.94 18.32
CA MET A 195 -15.50 19.89 16.97
C MET A 195 -16.62 19.78 15.93
N TYR A 196 -16.88 20.87 15.21
CA TYR A 196 -17.80 20.90 14.07
C TYR A 196 -17.13 20.31 12.82
N PHE A 197 -17.93 19.65 11.99
CA PHE A 197 -17.52 19.07 10.69
C PHE A 197 -16.33 18.10 10.76
N SER A 198 -16.11 17.43 11.89
CA SER A 198 -15.00 16.47 12.04
C SER A 198 -15.32 15.13 11.39
N ASP A 199 -14.39 14.57 10.61
CA ASP A 199 -14.50 13.26 9.96
C ASP A 199 -14.06 12.09 10.83
N LEU A 200 -13.63 12.35 12.07
CA LEU A 200 -13.15 11.32 12.99
C LEU A 200 -14.23 10.26 13.27
N GLU A 201 -15.52 10.57 13.20
CA GLU A 201 -16.59 9.62 13.50
C GLU A 201 -16.74 8.45 12.50
N ASN A 202 -16.48 8.68 11.20
CA ASN A 202 -16.71 7.72 10.10
C ASN A 202 -15.58 6.67 9.94
N VAL A 203 -14.71 6.56 10.94
CA VAL A 203 -13.40 5.91 10.89
C VAL A 203 -13.44 4.63 11.76
N LEU A 204 -14.37 3.71 11.48
CA LEU A 204 -14.44 2.39 12.13
C LEU A 204 -13.68 1.33 11.29
N PRO A 205 -13.08 0.30 11.90
CA PRO A 205 -12.81 -0.98 11.25
C PRO A 205 -13.81 -2.04 11.75
N GLU A 206 -14.39 -2.78 10.81
CA GLU A 206 -15.12 -4.06 11.00
C GLU A 206 -16.62 -3.98 11.42
N TRP A 207 -17.46 -3.91 10.37
CA TRP A 207 -18.89 -4.29 10.21
C TRP A 207 -19.99 -3.81 11.20
N ARG A 208 -20.81 -2.89 10.65
CA ARG A 208 -22.30 -2.80 10.60
C ARG A 208 -23.10 -3.33 11.81
N HIS A 209 -23.97 -2.49 12.35
CA HIS A 209 -25.41 -2.52 12.02
C HIS A 209 -26.09 -1.19 12.40
N TYR A 210 -27.02 -0.77 11.55
CA TYR A 210 -27.89 0.42 11.68
C TYR A 210 -27.25 1.80 11.50
N LYS A 211 -27.15 2.22 10.23
CA LYS A 211 -27.43 3.61 9.88
C LYS A 211 -28.73 3.56 9.08
N PRO A 212 -29.87 4.11 9.55
CA PRO A 212 -31.00 4.23 8.66
C PRO A 212 -30.55 5.12 7.48
N PRO A 213 -31.04 4.88 6.26
CA PRO A 213 -30.94 5.90 5.23
C PRO A 213 -31.56 7.17 5.83
N ILE A 214 -30.86 8.28 5.74
CA ILE A 214 -31.49 9.58 5.94
C ILE A 214 -32.49 9.66 4.80
N ASP A 215 -33.75 9.41 5.13
CA ASP A 215 -34.87 9.58 4.23
C ASP A 215 -34.96 11.08 3.93
N VAL A 216 -34.68 11.43 2.68
CA VAL A 216 -34.60 12.84 2.23
C VAL A 216 -35.99 13.49 2.30
N ASP A 217 -37.05 12.68 2.41
CA ASP A 217 -38.42 13.14 2.54
C ASP A 217 -38.70 13.81 3.91
N ASP A 218 -37.97 13.47 4.97
CA ASP A 218 -38.11 14.14 6.28
C ASP A 218 -37.44 15.53 6.31
N PHE A 219 -36.49 15.81 5.42
CA PHE A 219 -35.82 17.11 5.33
C PHE A 219 -36.70 18.18 4.65
N PHE A 220 -37.64 17.76 3.81
CA PHE A 220 -38.62 18.62 3.14
C PHE A 220 -39.96 18.74 3.88
N ASN A 221 -40.24 17.87 4.87
CA ASN A 221 -41.51 17.87 5.62
C ASN A 221 -41.55 18.80 6.85
N ILE A 222 -40.49 19.55 7.16
CA ILE A 222 -40.49 20.54 8.27
C ILE A 222 -41.07 21.90 7.83
N HIS A 223 -42.11 21.90 6.99
CA HIS A 223 -42.87 23.10 6.64
C HIS A 223 -44.31 23.13 7.17
N HIS A 224 -44.66 22.26 8.12
CA HIS A 224 -45.93 22.36 8.84
C HIS A 224 -45.83 22.16 10.34
N TYR A 225 -44.97 22.91 11.04
CA TYR A 225 -45.18 23.19 12.46
C TYR A 225 -44.62 24.56 12.84
N HIS A 226 -45.45 25.59 12.65
CA HIS A 226 -45.53 26.72 13.57
C HIS A 226 -46.82 27.50 13.29
N HIS A 227 -47.86 27.24 14.08
CA HIS A 227 -48.60 28.32 14.70
C HIS A 227 -49.39 27.86 15.94
N ASN A 228 -49.27 28.69 16.98
CA ASN A 228 -50.17 28.90 18.12
C ASN A 228 -49.92 28.16 19.44
N HIS A 229 -49.38 28.93 20.38
CA HIS A 229 -49.69 28.84 21.80
C HIS A 229 -51.19 29.09 22.07
N ASN A 230 -51.78 28.18 22.86
CA ASN A 230 -52.87 28.32 23.84
C ASN A 230 -54.02 29.32 23.61
N HIS A 231 -55.25 28.81 23.44
CA HIS A 231 -56.35 28.95 24.42
C HIS A 231 -57.65 28.22 23.97
N HIS A 232 -58.29 27.56 24.95
CA HIS A 232 -59.73 27.19 25.06
C HIS A 232 -60.42 26.18 24.11
N LYS A 233 -60.73 25.01 24.72
CA LYS A 233 -62.06 24.39 24.94
C LYS A 233 -63.08 24.21 23.77
N TYR A 234 -63.60 22.97 23.72
CA TYR A 234 -64.85 22.43 23.13
C TYR A 234 -64.81 21.71 21.75
N LYS A 235 -64.78 20.38 21.84
CA LYS A 235 -65.79 19.38 21.38
C LYS A 235 -66.47 19.53 19.99
N HIS A 236 -66.43 18.39 19.29
CA HIS A 236 -67.39 17.81 18.31
C HIS A 236 -67.24 18.02 16.80
N LYS A 237 -67.11 16.86 16.15
CA LYS A 237 -67.83 16.33 14.97
C LYS A 237 -67.37 16.68 13.53
N ASN A 238 -67.25 15.57 12.81
CA ASN A 238 -67.66 15.29 11.43
C ASN A 238 -66.73 15.64 10.26
N GLN A 239 -66.21 14.54 9.70
CA GLN A 239 -66.04 14.20 8.29
C GLN A 239 -66.77 15.05 7.25
N SER A 240 -66.13 15.08 6.07
CA SER A 240 -66.56 15.43 4.70
C SER A 240 -66.22 16.86 4.23
N LEU A 241 -65.28 16.98 3.27
CA LEU A 241 -65.56 17.35 1.86
C LEU A 241 -64.25 17.46 1.02
N PHE A 242 -64.14 16.62 -0.03
CA PHE A 242 -63.63 16.85 -1.41
C PHE A 242 -62.30 17.63 -1.61
N ILE A 243 -61.21 17.05 -2.13
CA ILE A 243 -60.98 16.50 -3.50
C ILE A 243 -61.61 17.38 -4.58
N ASP A 244 -60.83 18.30 -5.17
CA ASP A 244 -60.89 18.72 -6.60
C ASP A 244 -60.14 20.05 -6.84
N VAL A 245 -58.81 20.04 -7.10
CA VAL A 245 -58.13 21.03 -8.00
C VAL A 245 -56.78 20.50 -8.55
N ALA A 246 -56.70 19.22 -8.95
CA ALA A 246 -55.51 18.70 -9.66
C ALA A 246 -55.89 17.88 -10.90
N LYS A 247 -56.88 18.37 -11.65
CA LYS A 247 -57.25 17.89 -13.00
C LYS A 247 -57.40 19.07 -13.96
N SER A 248 -56.27 19.53 -14.48
CA SER A 248 -56.13 20.17 -15.81
C SER A 248 -54.62 20.39 -15.99
N ILE A 249 -53.92 19.73 -16.91
CA ILE A 249 -54.00 19.93 -18.36
C ILE A 249 -53.45 18.66 -19.08
N ARG A 250 -53.95 18.45 -20.31
CA ARG A 250 -54.09 17.20 -21.08
C ARG A 250 -52.80 16.64 -21.71
N ILE A 251 -52.79 15.31 -21.84
CA ILE A 251 -52.11 14.53 -22.88
C ILE A 251 -53.02 14.49 -24.11
N ASN A 252 -52.45 14.57 -25.32
CA ASN A 252 -53.04 13.99 -26.53
C ASN A 252 -51.89 13.51 -27.44
N ASP A 253 -51.67 12.20 -27.42
CA ASP A 253 -51.07 11.44 -28.52
C ASP A 253 -52.18 11.16 -29.55
N ASN A 254 -51.84 11.21 -30.84
CA ASN A 254 -52.59 10.54 -31.91
C ASN A 254 -51.59 10.14 -33.02
N ASP A 255 -51.53 8.84 -33.29
CA ASP A 255 -50.89 8.20 -34.44
C ASP A 255 -51.59 8.55 -35.76
N ILE A 256 -50.83 8.80 -36.84
CA ILE A 256 -51.18 8.44 -38.24
C ILE A 256 -49.88 8.21 -39.04
N ASP A 257 -49.79 7.04 -39.71
CA ASP A 257 -48.80 6.63 -40.71
C ASP A 257 -48.72 7.56 -41.94
N HIS A 258 -47.52 7.80 -42.49
CA HIS A 258 -47.27 7.69 -43.93
C HIS A 258 -45.77 7.79 -44.31
N ASP A 259 -45.40 6.97 -45.30
CA ASP A 259 -44.12 6.88 -46.01
C ASP A 259 -43.63 8.20 -46.62
N ASN A 260 -42.31 8.41 -46.64
CA ASN A 260 -41.45 8.56 -47.84
C ASN A 260 -40.18 9.39 -47.58
N ASP A 261 -39.06 8.77 -47.96
CA ASP A 261 -37.95 9.29 -48.77
C ASP A 261 -37.43 10.74 -48.63
N ASN A 262 -36.11 10.77 -48.42
CA ASN A 262 -35.08 11.60 -49.08
C ASN A 262 -34.73 13.02 -48.60
N ASP A 263 -33.41 13.20 -48.71
CA ASP A 263 -32.61 14.40 -48.94
C ASP A 263 -32.22 15.30 -47.76
N ASP A 264 -30.94 15.16 -47.40
CA ASP A 264 -29.91 16.21 -47.46
C ASP A 264 -30.39 17.66 -47.25
N ASN A 265 -29.93 18.29 -46.17
CA ASN A 265 -29.14 19.52 -46.31
C ASN A 265 -28.45 19.95 -45.02
N VAL A 266 -27.16 20.19 -45.20
CA VAL A 266 -26.23 20.96 -44.36
C VAL A 266 -26.75 22.39 -44.20
N ASN A 267 -26.64 22.95 -42.99
CA ASN A 267 -25.99 24.27 -42.78
C ASN A 267 -25.76 24.53 -41.28
N ASP A 268 -24.51 24.89 -41.01
CA ASP A 268 -24.03 25.58 -39.82
C ASP A 268 -24.80 26.90 -39.61
N ASP A 269 -25.05 27.27 -38.34
CA ASP A 269 -24.56 28.53 -37.74
C ASP A 269 -25.24 28.80 -36.38
N ASP A 270 -24.42 29.40 -35.50
CA ASP A 270 -24.78 30.32 -34.41
C ASP A 270 -25.23 29.80 -33.03
N TYR A 271 -24.20 29.55 -32.21
CA TYR A 271 -23.84 30.32 -30.99
C TYR A 271 -24.96 30.99 -30.15
N TYR A 272 -24.90 30.72 -28.84
CA TYR A 272 -25.65 31.29 -27.70
C TYR A 272 -27.11 30.87 -27.52
N ASN A 273 -27.34 29.86 -26.67
CA ASN A 273 -28.20 29.98 -25.48
C ASN A 273 -28.21 28.66 -24.71
N ASP A 274 -27.46 28.59 -23.61
CA ASP A 274 -27.74 27.62 -22.56
C ASP A 274 -27.64 28.29 -21.19
N HIS A 275 -28.70 29.03 -20.84
CA HIS A 275 -29.03 29.27 -19.45
C HIS A 275 -29.62 27.98 -18.86
N HIS A 276 -28.75 27.04 -18.52
CA HIS A 276 -29.12 25.94 -17.65
C HIS A 276 -29.25 26.45 -16.22
N HIS A 277 -30.50 26.64 -15.77
CA HIS A 277 -30.84 26.56 -14.35
C HIS A 277 -30.45 25.17 -13.83
N HIS A 278 -29.24 25.05 -13.28
CA HIS A 278 -28.85 23.84 -12.55
C HIS A 278 -29.72 23.72 -11.29
N SER A 279 -30.56 22.67 -11.24
CA SER A 279 -31.20 22.25 -10.00
C SER A 279 -30.11 21.92 -8.97
N PHE A 280 -30.13 22.58 -7.80
CA PHE A 280 -29.19 22.32 -6.71
C PHE A 280 -29.21 20.82 -6.33
N ASN A 281 -28.10 20.12 -6.55
CA ASN A 281 -27.98 18.70 -6.25
C ASN A 281 -27.58 18.50 -4.78
N THR A 282 -28.04 17.43 -4.13
CA THR A 282 -27.75 17.12 -2.71
C THR A 282 -26.25 16.98 -2.41
N ASP A 283 -25.43 16.63 -3.42
CA ASP A 283 -23.97 16.59 -3.31
C ASP A 283 -23.33 17.99 -3.24
N ASP A 284 -24.00 19.04 -3.70
CA ASP A 284 -23.52 20.42 -3.64
C ASP A 284 -23.52 20.99 -2.21
N LEU A 285 -24.31 20.40 -1.30
CA LEU A 285 -24.37 20.77 0.13
C LEU A 285 -23.23 20.17 0.96
N LYS A 286 -22.49 19.19 0.42
CA LYS A 286 -21.39 18.53 1.15
C LYS A 286 -20.08 19.31 1.09
N ARG A 287 -19.99 20.37 0.27
CA ARG A 287 -18.76 21.11 -0.02
C ARG A 287 -19.00 22.61 -0.12
N MET A 288 -17.96 23.40 0.17
CA MET A 288 -17.95 24.85 -0.03
C MET A 288 -17.44 25.15 -1.45
N LYS A 289 -18.32 25.63 -2.36
CA LYS A 289 -17.95 26.05 -3.72
C LYS A 289 -17.42 27.48 -3.72
N PHE A 290 -16.21 27.71 -4.24
CA PHE A 290 -15.54 29.01 -4.11
C PHE A 290 -16.30 30.15 -4.80
N GLU A 291 -16.84 29.90 -6.00
CA GLU A 291 -17.58 30.88 -6.81
C GLU A 291 -18.80 31.46 -6.08
N LEU A 292 -19.43 30.67 -5.20
CA LEU A 292 -20.60 31.07 -4.43
C LEU A 292 -20.24 31.84 -3.15
N ASN A 293 -18.94 32.00 -2.86
CA ASN A 293 -18.40 32.65 -1.66
C ASN A 293 -19.09 32.22 -0.34
N PRO A 294 -19.18 30.90 -0.07
CA PRO A 294 -19.87 30.36 1.08
C PRO A 294 -19.20 30.74 2.39
N TYR A 295 -19.99 30.82 3.44
CA TYR A 295 -19.49 31.11 4.78
C TYR A 295 -20.27 30.37 5.85
N ILE A 296 -19.58 30.11 6.95
CA ILE A 296 -20.15 29.58 8.18
C ILE A 296 -20.20 30.73 9.17
N VAL A 297 -21.31 30.89 9.85
CA VAL A 297 -21.48 31.91 10.88
C VAL A 297 -21.92 31.26 12.17
N MET A 298 -21.23 31.61 13.25
CA MET A 298 -21.46 31.07 14.58
C MET A 298 -21.71 32.24 15.54
N GLN A 299 -22.78 32.14 16.33
CA GLN A 299 -23.01 33.05 17.44
C GLN A 299 -22.59 32.36 18.74
N ILE A 300 -21.51 32.87 19.32
CA ILE A 300 -20.91 32.34 20.55
C ILE A 300 -21.52 33.09 21.73
N ASN A 301 -21.94 32.33 22.74
CA ASN A 301 -22.47 32.89 23.95
C ASN A 301 -21.32 33.45 24.81
N MET A 302 -21.31 34.77 25.00
CA MET A 302 -20.23 35.47 25.72
C MET A 302 -20.68 36.04 27.07
N HIS A 303 -21.99 36.19 27.25
CA HIS A 303 -22.61 36.53 28.51
C HIS A 303 -23.44 35.35 28.99
N ASN A 304 -22.80 34.57 29.84
CA ASN A 304 -23.48 33.57 30.60
C ASN A 304 -23.05 33.82 32.05
N ASN A 305 -24.01 34.12 32.94
CA ASN A 305 -23.77 34.35 34.37
C ASN A 305 -22.95 33.20 35.01
N ILE A 306 -22.97 32.05 34.34
CA ILE A 306 -22.08 30.90 34.52
C ILE A 306 -20.63 31.29 34.85
N TRP A 307 -20.02 32.23 34.13
CA TRP A 307 -18.59 32.53 34.28
C TRP A 307 -18.28 33.72 35.21
N ASN A 308 -19.30 34.44 35.70
CA ASN A 308 -19.10 35.60 36.57
C ASN A 308 -18.35 35.24 37.87
N PHE A 309 -18.49 34.00 38.33
CA PHE A 309 -17.83 33.51 39.53
C PHE A 309 -16.30 33.46 39.41
N ILE A 310 -15.76 33.08 38.25
CA ILE A 310 -14.30 33.03 38.02
C ILE A 310 -13.75 34.31 37.37
N GLY A 311 -14.63 35.16 36.84
CA GLY A 311 -14.25 36.43 36.19
C GLY A 311 -13.71 36.23 34.77
N ASP A 312 -13.42 37.35 34.10
CA ASP A 312 -12.96 37.36 32.69
C ASP A 312 -11.45 37.28 32.53
N THR A 313 -10.72 37.39 33.62
CA THR A 313 -9.26 37.30 33.63
C THR A 313 -8.74 35.87 33.50
N PHE A 314 -9.60 34.85 33.71
CA PHE A 314 -9.21 33.44 33.75
C PHE A 314 -9.98 32.62 32.72
N GLY A 315 -9.25 32.04 31.75
CA GLY A 315 -9.81 31.24 30.66
C GLY A 315 -10.39 32.11 29.52
N THR A 316 -10.12 31.74 28.27
CA THR A 316 -10.68 32.43 27.10
C THR A 316 -11.31 31.42 26.17
N THR A 317 -12.47 31.76 25.59
CA THR A 317 -13.06 30.95 24.54
C THR A 317 -12.13 31.00 23.33
N THR A 318 -11.79 29.84 22.78
CA THR A 318 -10.87 29.76 21.64
C THR A 318 -11.49 29.02 20.47
N ILE A 319 -11.10 29.42 19.26
CA ILE A 319 -11.52 28.78 18.02
C ILE A 319 -10.29 28.38 17.23
N THR A 320 -10.29 27.15 16.74
CA THR A 320 -9.20 26.60 15.93
C THR A 320 -9.81 25.97 14.68
N VAL A 321 -9.26 26.29 13.52
CA VAL A 321 -9.65 25.71 12.24
C VAL A 321 -8.54 24.78 11.78
N HIS A 322 -8.89 23.54 11.47
CA HIS A 322 -7.95 22.46 11.14
C HIS A 322 -8.57 21.51 10.10
N PRO A 323 -7.79 20.60 9.50
CA PRO A 323 -8.32 19.52 8.67
C PRO A 323 -9.37 18.68 9.43
N PRO A 324 -10.47 18.25 8.79
CA PRO A 324 -11.58 17.57 9.48
C PRO A 324 -11.22 16.19 10.04
N ASN A 325 -10.18 15.55 9.49
CA ASN A 325 -9.75 14.19 9.81
C ASN A 325 -8.72 14.09 10.94
N ILE A 326 -8.36 15.20 11.60
CA ILE A 326 -7.37 15.22 12.68
C ILE A 326 -7.86 15.99 13.90
N LEU A 327 -7.25 15.68 15.05
CA LEU A 327 -7.48 16.37 16.32
C LEU A 327 -6.70 17.70 16.38
N PRO A 328 -7.19 18.70 17.14
CA PRO A 328 -6.51 19.98 17.29
C PRO A 328 -5.16 19.83 18.00
N ASN A 329 -4.15 20.57 17.53
CA ASN A 329 -2.80 20.61 18.07
C ASN A 329 -2.22 22.04 17.99
N LYS A 330 -1.81 22.60 19.13
CA LYS A 330 -1.24 23.94 19.30
C LYS A 330 0.07 24.20 18.55
N ARG A 331 0.91 23.18 18.30
CA ARG A 331 2.15 23.36 17.51
C ARG A 331 1.84 23.55 16.02
N ARG A 332 0.77 22.91 15.53
CA ARG A 332 0.41 22.89 14.09
C ARG A 332 -0.63 23.93 13.71
N PHE A 333 -1.59 24.21 14.59
CA PHE A 333 -2.73 25.07 14.30
C PHE A 333 -2.78 26.24 15.27
N ARG A 334 -3.06 27.43 14.70
CA ARG A 334 -3.22 28.65 15.47
C ARG A 334 -4.67 28.73 15.98
N SER A 335 -4.83 28.91 17.29
CA SER A 335 -6.12 29.20 17.90
C SER A 335 -6.34 30.71 18.02
N PHE A 336 -7.56 31.18 17.76
CA PHE A 336 -7.98 32.56 18.01
C PHE A 336 -8.69 32.65 19.35
N GLN A 337 -8.30 33.62 20.17
CA GLN A 337 -9.03 33.97 21.38
C GLN A 337 -10.20 34.89 21.01
N VAL A 338 -11.39 34.50 21.46
CA VAL A 338 -12.64 35.21 21.19
C VAL A 338 -12.91 36.19 22.32
N GLN A 339 -12.99 37.46 21.98
CA GLN A 339 -13.34 38.55 22.88
C GLN A 339 -14.85 38.81 22.82
N ARG A 340 -15.36 39.48 23.86
CA ARG A 340 -16.77 39.89 23.94
C ARG A 340 -17.10 40.97 22.91
N SER A 341 -18.38 41.07 22.57
CA SER A 341 -18.95 42.16 21.76
C SER A 341 -18.20 42.41 20.46
N SER A 342 -17.59 41.36 19.90
CA SER A 342 -16.70 41.42 18.75
C SER A 342 -17.28 40.65 17.57
N TYR A 343 -17.02 41.14 16.36
CA TYR A 343 -17.30 40.47 15.10
C TYR A 343 -15.97 39.98 14.52
N TYR A 344 -15.82 38.66 14.43
CA TYR A 344 -14.64 38.03 13.87
C TYR A 344 -14.91 37.57 12.45
N GLU A 345 -14.13 38.08 11.50
CA GLU A 345 -14.09 37.56 10.16
C GLU A 345 -12.80 36.74 9.97
N VAL A 346 -12.95 35.42 10.00
CA VAL A 346 -11.86 34.46 9.87
C VAL A 346 -11.87 33.90 8.46
N SER A 347 -10.85 34.22 7.70
CA SER A 347 -10.63 33.64 6.38
C SER A 347 -9.54 32.57 6.44
N PHE A 348 -9.76 31.43 5.78
CA PHE A 348 -8.80 30.33 5.76
C PHE A 348 -8.26 30.03 4.36
N THR A 349 -6.97 29.70 4.28
CA THR A 349 -6.33 29.11 3.10
C THR A 349 -5.80 27.72 3.43
N LYS A 350 -5.81 26.83 2.44
CA LYS A 350 -5.25 25.48 2.56
C LYS A 350 -3.84 25.45 1.95
N LYS A 351 -2.90 24.87 2.69
CA LYS A 351 -1.56 24.51 2.21
C LYS A 351 -1.41 22.99 2.28
N THR A 352 -1.22 22.35 1.13
CA THR A 352 -1.08 20.89 1.01
C THR A 352 0.32 20.55 0.56
N THR A 353 1.01 19.67 1.28
CA THR A 353 2.36 19.21 0.94
C THR A 353 2.32 17.72 0.66
N HIS A 354 2.70 17.32 -0.55
CA HIS A 354 2.87 15.94 -0.98
C HIS A 354 4.36 15.58 -0.94
N LYS A 355 4.76 14.80 0.05
CA LYS A 355 6.11 14.23 0.20
C LYS A 355 6.18 12.86 -0.49
N LEU A 356 7.41 12.38 -0.74
CA LEU A 356 7.63 11.05 -1.33
C LEU A 356 8.09 10.03 -0.26
N PRO A 357 7.58 8.79 -0.31
CA PRO A 357 7.96 7.75 0.63
C PRO A 357 9.40 7.27 0.39
N THR A 358 9.89 6.36 1.23
CA THR A 358 11.17 5.69 0.98
C THR A 358 11.19 5.06 -0.42
N PRO A 359 12.28 5.20 -1.19
CA PRO A 359 13.65 5.54 -0.77
C PRO A 359 14.03 7.03 -0.88
N TYR A 360 13.08 7.94 -1.10
CA TYR A 360 13.38 9.37 -1.25
C TYR A 360 13.71 10.04 0.10
N ARG A 361 14.56 11.08 0.07
CA ARG A 361 15.06 11.79 1.27
C ARG A 361 13.95 12.33 2.19
N THR A 362 12.76 12.60 1.64
CA THR A 362 11.59 13.04 2.42
C THR A 362 11.09 12.00 3.42
N ASN A 363 11.41 10.71 3.23
CA ASN A 363 11.18 9.62 4.18
C ASN A 363 9.79 9.64 4.85
N CYS A 364 8.74 9.93 4.07
CA CYS A 364 7.39 10.00 4.61
C CYS A 364 6.74 8.62 4.65
N ILE A 365 5.73 8.48 5.52
CA ILE A 365 4.89 7.28 5.63
C ILE A 365 3.47 7.62 5.21
N ASP A 366 2.87 6.72 4.43
CA ASP A 366 1.45 6.74 4.16
C ASP A 366 0.71 5.97 5.26
N TYR A 367 0.17 6.70 6.24
CA TYR A 367 -0.50 6.12 7.40
C TYR A 367 -1.75 5.31 7.07
N LEU A 368 -2.32 5.41 5.86
CA LEU A 368 -3.48 4.61 5.46
C LEU A 368 -3.06 3.25 4.88
N ASN A 369 -1.92 3.20 4.21
CA ASN A 369 -1.47 2.02 3.48
C ASN A 369 -0.35 1.24 4.21
N ASP A 370 0.28 1.83 5.23
CA ASP A 370 1.41 1.23 5.94
C ASP A 370 1.02 0.14 6.93
N LYS A 371 1.75 -0.98 6.93
CA LYS A 371 1.43 -2.17 7.75
C LYS A 371 1.48 -1.92 9.26
N ILE A 372 2.37 -1.04 9.72
CA ILE A 372 2.56 -0.75 11.15
C ILE A 372 1.69 0.43 11.56
N PHE A 373 1.68 1.48 10.74
CA PHE A 373 1.04 2.74 11.08
C PHE A 373 -0.44 2.84 10.64
N ALA A 374 -0.96 1.88 9.85
CA ALA A 374 -2.38 1.78 9.48
C ALA A 374 -3.35 1.87 10.65
N ARG A 375 -2.98 1.33 11.81
CA ARG A 375 -3.81 1.39 13.03
C ARG A 375 -4.10 2.81 13.49
N TYR A 376 -3.19 3.75 13.23
CA TYR A 376 -3.34 5.14 13.63
C TYR A 376 -4.04 5.98 12.56
N ARG A 377 -3.96 5.59 11.28
CA ARG A 377 -4.51 6.29 10.09
C ARG A 377 -3.98 7.69 9.79
N THR A 378 -3.56 8.45 10.80
CA THR A 378 -2.94 9.78 10.67
C THR A 378 -1.75 9.93 11.62
N GLN A 379 -0.83 10.84 11.29
CA GLN A 379 0.31 11.14 12.16
C GLN A 379 -0.12 11.69 13.52
N ASP A 380 -1.17 12.52 13.58
CA ASP A 380 -1.64 13.13 14.82
C ASP A 380 -2.27 12.09 15.78
N MET A 381 -2.96 11.10 15.25
CA MET A 381 -3.47 9.98 16.06
C MET A 381 -2.33 9.11 16.61
N CYS A 382 -1.29 8.83 15.81
CA CYS A 382 -0.08 8.14 16.29
C CYS A 382 0.56 8.90 17.46
N ARG A 383 0.69 10.22 17.31
CA ARG A 383 1.27 11.09 18.35
C ARG A 383 0.41 11.07 19.61
N ASN A 384 -0.91 11.23 19.50
CA ASN A 384 -1.80 11.24 20.67
C ASN A 384 -1.77 9.90 21.43
N VAL A 385 -1.80 8.76 20.74
CA VAL A 385 -1.69 7.44 21.40
C VAL A 385 -0.31 7.26 22.04
N CYS A 386 0.76 7.67 21.36
CA CYS A 386 2.11 7.61 21.92
C CYS A 386 2.26 8.49 23.18
N ILE A 387 1.70 9.71 23.18
CA ILE A 387 1.74 10.59 24.35
C ILE A 387 0.93 9.96 25.49
N LYS A 388 -0.23 9.36 25.20
CA LYS A 388 -1.01 8.59 26.20
C LYS A 388 -0.15 7.51 26.84
N GLU A 389 0.44 6.62 26.04
CA GLU A 389 1.29 5.51 26.52
C GLU A 389 2.50 6.02 27.33
N TYR A 390 3.13 7.11 26.90
CA TYR A 390 4.28 7.69 27.60
C TYR A 390 3.89 8.32 28.94
N SER A 391 2.76 9.02 28.99
CA SER A 391 2.27 9.68 30.20
C SER A 391 1.65 8.69 31.21
N TYR A 392 1.07 7.59 30.74
CA TYR A 392 0.44 6.56 31.58
C TYR A 392 1.45 5.83 32.48
N GLY A 393 2.73 5.79 32.11
CA GLY A 393 3.77 5.14 32.91
C GLY A 393 4.16 5.91 34.19
N ILE A 394 3.60 7.10 34.43
CA ILE A 394 3.93 7.96 35.58
C ILE A 394 2.76 8.04 36.56
N ASP A 395 1.52 8.13 36.07
CA ASP A 395 0.27 8.16 36.86
C ASP A 395 -0.88 7.50 36.06
N ASP A 396 -1.77 6.73 36.70
CA ASP A 396 -2.91 5.99 36.09
C ASP A 396 -4.05 6.92 35.56
N CYS A 397 -3.71 8.04 34.91
CA CYS A 397 -4.66 9.04 34.44
C CYS A 397 -4.21 9.74 33.14
N ALA A 398 -5.16 10.33 32.41
CA ALA A 398 -4.90 11.02 31.14
C ALA A 398 -4.66 12.53 31.31
N ASN A 399 -3.57 13.02 30.74
CA ASN A 399 -3.23 14.44 30.72
C ASN A 399 -4.10 15.23 29.71
N TYR A 400 -4.69 16.37 30.09
CA TYR A 400 -5.61 17.12 29.23
C TYR A 400 -4.93 18.10 28.27
N TYR A 401 -3.60 18.23 28.27
CA TYR A 401 -2.88 19.07 27.29
C TYR A 401 -2.98 18.50 25.87
N MET A 402 -3.18 17.19 25.74
CA MET A 402 -3.55 16.55 24.47
C MET A 402 -5.08 16.55 24.27
N ALA A 403 -5.53 16.28 23.05
CA ALA A 403 -6.96 16.22 22.74
C ALA A 403 -7.54 14.86 23.15
N LEU A 404 -8.38 14.87 24.20
CA LEU A 404 -9.02 13.70 24.77
C LEU A 404 -10.45 13.57 24.21
N SER A 405 -10.78 12.42 23.62
CA SER A 405 -12.12 12.10 23.13
C SER A 405 -12.68 10.89 23.87
N THR A 406 -13.99 10.68 23.87
CA THR A 406 -14.60 9.51 24.55
C THR A 406 -14.07 8.18 24.04
N ARG A 407 -13.75 8.09 22.74
CA ARG A 407 -13.10 6.92 22.14
C ARG A 407 -11.76 6.57 22.76
N MET A 408 -11.01 7.57 23.21
CA MET A 408 -9.71 7.36 23.83
C MET A 408 -9.81 6.66 25.20
N PHE A 409 -10.98 6.76 25.84
CA PHE A 409 -11.32 6.14 27.13
C PHE A 409 -12.18 4.88 26.98
N SER A 410 -12.59 4.53 25.75
CA SER A 410 -13.54 3.43 25.50
C SER A 410 -12.93 2.03 25.64
N GLU A 411 -11.60 1.92 25.73
CA GLU A 411 -10.90 0.63 25.83
C GLU A 411 -10.76 0.15 27.29
N ASP A 412 -10.76 1.06 28.27
CA ASP A 412 -10.72 0.76 29.71
C ASP A 412 -11.68 1.68 30.47
N ASN A 413 -12.86 1.15 30.86
CA ASN A 413 -13.98 1.86 31.53
C ASN A 413 -13.64 2.51 32.89
N SER A 414 -12.37 2.56 33.28
CA SER A 414 -11.87 3.07 34.56
C SER A 414 -10.80 4.16 34.41
N GLU A 415 -10.58 4.69 33.20
CA GLU A 415 -9.60 5.75 32.98
C GLU A 415 -10.15 7.15 33.37
N TYR A 416 -9.38 7.88 34.19
CA TYR A 416 -9.70 9.22 34.67
C TYR A 416 -8.87 10.29 33.95
N ILE A 417 -9.34 11.54 33.97
CA ILE A 417 -8.53 12.70 33.57
C ILE A 417 -7.74 13.15 34.80
N CYS A 418 -6.43 13.38 34.67
CA CYS A 418 -5.64 13.81 35.83
C CYS A 418 -6.14 15.16 36.36
N ASP A 419 -6.16 15.31 37.67
CA ASP A 419 -6.39 16.56 38.37
C ASP A 419 -5.32 17.62 38.03
N HIS A 420 -5.62 18.89 38.27
CA HIS A 420 -4.71 19.98 37.91
C HIS A 420 -3.34 19.90 38.59
N ASP A 421 -3.26 19.27 39.76
CA ASP A 421 -2.03 19.20 40.56
C ASP A 421 -1.03 18.17 40.00
N TYR A 422 -1.51 17.11 39.36
CA TYR A 422 -0.67 16.12 38.67
C TYR A 422 -0.43 16.46 37.19
N GLN A 423 -0.99 17.58 36.69
CA GLN A 423 -0.83 18.02 35.30
C GLN A 423 0.50 18.77 35.07
N ASN A 424 1.56 18.02 34.81
CA ASN A 424 2.87 18.60 34.51
C ASN A 424 3.07 18.89 33.01
N TYR A 425 3.06 20.19 32.64
CA TYR A 425 3.29 20.63 31.26
C TYR A 425 4.70 20.26 30.73
N THR A 426 5.71 20.21 31.60
CA THR A 426 7.08 19.82 31.19
C THR A 426 7.18 18.34 30.84
N THR A 427 6.46 17.48 31.57
CA THR A 427 6.33 16.06 31.24
C THR A 427 5.60 15.87 29.92
N PHE A 428 4.51 16.61 29.69
CA PHE A 428 3.79 16.62 28.42
C PHE A 428 4.70 17.05 27.25
N LEU A 429 5.47 18.13 27.40
CA LEU A 429 6.42 18.58 26.36
C LEU A 429 7.50 17.53 26.07
N SER A 430 7.96 16.82 27.11
CA SER A 430 8.95 15.75 26.98
C SER A 430 8.36 14.55 26.24
N ALA A 431 7.12 14.17 26.55
CA ALA A 431 6.36 13.13 25.84
C ALA A 431 6.14 13.51 24.37
N GLU A 432 5.75 14.76 24.10
CA GLU A 432 5.52 15.27 22.75
C GLU A 432 6.81 15.22 21.91
N ASN A 433 7.95 15.64 22.47
CA ASN A 433 9.25 15.57 21.81
C ASN A 433 9.73 14.12 21.60
N HIS A 434 9.44 13.21 22.54
CA HIS A 434 9.74 11.79 22.39
C HIS A 434 8.93 11.17 21.23
N CYS A 435 7.63 11.45 21.19
CA CYS A 435 6.70 10.91 20.19
C CYS A 435 6.88 11.52 18.79
N GLU A 436 7.48 12.72 18.69
CA GLU A 436 7.83 13.35 17.41
C GLU A 436 8.82 12.49 16.61
N ASN A 437 9.81 11.88 17.27
CA ASN A 437 10.77 10.99 16.61
C ASN A 437 10.20 9.60 16.30
N ARG A 438 9.18 9.17 17.06
CA ARG A 438 8.58 7.83 16.95
C ARG A 438 7.49 7.75 15.87
N CYS A 439 6.80 8.85 15.60
CA CYS A 439 5.74 8.96 14.59
C CYS A 439 6.23 9.74 13.36
N PRO A 440 6.66 9.05 12.28
CA PRO A 440 7.24 9.69 11.10
C PRO A 440 6.27 10.62 10.38
N ASP A 441 6.81 11.48 9.52
CA ASP A 441 6.01 12.43 8.77
C ASP A 441 5.06 11.76 7.78
N GLU A 442 3.81 12.22 7.78
CA GLU A 442 2.82 11.80 6.79
C GLU A 442 3.20 12.28 5.38
N CYS A 443 2.94 11.44 4.37
CA CYS A 443 3.19 11.81 2.98
C CYS A 443 2.28 12.94 2.47
N LEU A 444 1.05 13.02 2.97
CA LEU A 444 0.11 14.09 2.67
C LEU A 444 -0.09 14.96 3.91
N GLN A 445 0.50 16.16 3.91
CA GLN A 445 0.32 17.10 5.02
C GLN A 445 -0.59 18.24 4.59
N THR A 446 -1.67 18.48 5.34
CA THR A 446 -2.59 19.59 5.10
C THR A 446 -2.57 20.55 6.28
N ILE A 447 -2.30 21.83 6.02
CA ILE A 447 -2.29 22.89 7.03
C ILE A 447 -3.28 23.98 6.59
N PHE A 448 -4.12 24.42 7.53
CA PHE A 448 -4.99 25.57 7.34
C PHE A 448 -4.31 26.80 7.92
N GLN A 449 -4.08 27.80 7.07
CA GLN A 449 -3.57 29.10 7.50
C GLN A 449 -4.75 30.05 7.66
N LEU A 450 -4.75 30.79 8.75
CA LEU A 450 -5.88 31.62 9.15
C LEU A 450 -5.47 33.10 9.15
N ASN A 451 -6.26 33.91 8.46
CA ASN A 451 -6.19 35.36 8.51
C ASN A 451 -7.49 35.86 9.11
N GLY A 452 -7.41 36.40 10.33
CA GLY A 452 -8.54 36.98 11.04
C GLY A 452 -8.53 38.49 10.96
N ARG A 453 -9.69 39.08 10.69
CA ARG A 453 -10.00 40.49 10.92
C ARG A 453 -10.96 40.58 12.09
N ILE A 454 -10.74 41.55 12.98
CA ILE A 454 -11.59 41.81 14.14
C ILE A 454 -12.20 43.18 13.93
N ASP A 455 -13.52 43.23 13.88
CA ASP A 455 -14.28 44.48 13.90
C ASP A 455 -15.21 44.44 15.14
N PRO A 456 -15.59 45.58 15.74
CA PRO A 456 -16.63 45.58 16.77
C PRO A 456 -17.97 45.12 16.16
N VAL A 457 -18.86 44.51 16.95
CA VAL A 457 -20.21 44.19 16.47
C VAL A 457 -20.94 45.49 16.17
N MET A 458 -20.96 45.89 14.90
CA MET A 458 -21.74 47.04 14.45
C MET A 458 -23.21 46.65 14.38
N THR A 459 -24.05 47.39 15.08
CA THR A 459 -25.50 47.21 15.14
C THR A 459 -26.19 47.39 13.78
N ASN A 460 -25.59 48.13 12.84
CA ASN A 460 -26.19 48.43 11.54
C ASN A 460 -25.25 48.01 10.40
N GLY A 461 -25.49 46.86 9.73
CA GLY A 461 -24.75 46.57 8.49
C GLY A 461 -24.79 45.15 7.92
N TYR A 462 -25.27 44.14 8.64
CA TYR A 462 -25.21 42.74 8.17
C TYR A 462 -26.55 41.98 8.16
N GLY A 463 -27.69 42.67 8.33
CA GLY A 463 -29.02 42.05 8.18
C GLY A 463 -29.35 40.98 9.24
N TRP A 464 -28.67 40.99 10.39
CA TRP A 464 -28.97 40.13 11.53
C TRP A 464 -29.94 40.85 12.48
N PRO A 465 -30.87 40.13 13.13
CA PRO A 465 -31.92 40.75 13.94
C PRO A 465 -31.34 41.58 15.09
N LEU A 466 -31.77 42.83 15.12
CA LEU A 466 -31.31 43.96 15.92
C LEU A 466 -31.84 43.99 17.37
N TYR A 467 -32.21 42.85 17.95
CA TYR A 467 -32.96 42.81 19.22
C TYR A 467 -32.15 42.31 20.43
N ASP A 468 -30.93 41.81 20.25
CA ASP A 468 -30.11 41.26 21.34
C ASP A 468 -28.99 42.22 21.76
N ASN A 469 -28.77 42.36 23.07
CA ASN A 469 -27.67 43.17 23.61
C ASN A 469 -26.32 42.64 23.06
N PRO A 470 -25.54 43.48 22.34
CA PRO A 470 -24.27 43.06 21.73
C PRO A 470 -23.23 42.56 22.74
N ASP A 471 -23.38 42.93 24.02
CA ASP A 471 -22.50 42.43 25.09
C ASP A 471 -22.70 40.94 25.41
N THR A 472 -23.79 40.36 24.90
CA THR A 472 -24.17 39.00 25.26
C THR A 472 -23.57 37.92 24.38
N HIS A 473 -23.05 38.31 23.22
CA HIS A 473 -22.63 37.37 22.21
C HIS A 473 -21.49 37.92 21.36
N THR A 474 -20.79 37.00 20.71
CA THR A 474 -19.79 37.32 19.70
C THR A 474 -20.12 36.54 18.44
N ILE A 475 -19.99 37.20 17.29
CA ILE A 475 -20.27 36.59 16.00
C ILE A 475 -18.94 36.24 15.34
N VAL A 476 -18.83 35.01 14.87
CA VAL A 476 -17.65 34.52 14.14
C VAL A 476 -18.09 34.04 12.78
N LEU A 477 -17.62 34.72 11.73
CA LEU A 477 -17.80 34.35 10.35
C LEU A 477 -16.53 33.68 9.85
N ILE A 478 -16.66 32.44 9.35
CA ILE A 478 -15.58 31.64 8.78
C ILE A 478 -15.84 31.48 7.29
N LYS A 479 -14.90 31.92 6.45
CA LYS A 479 -15.01 31.86 4.98
C LYS A 479 -13.71 31.44 4.31
N ILE A 480 -13.82 31.04 3.05
CA ILE A 480 -12.63 30.76 2.23
C ILE A 480 -11.92 32.09 1.93
N SER A 481 -10.60 32.12 2.11
CA SER A 481 -9.79 33.29 1.74
C SER A 481 -9.67 33.41 0.21
N PRO A 482 -9.66 34.63 -0.35
CA PRO A 482 -9.44 34.83 -1.79
C PRO A 482 -8.02 34.45 -2.25
N LYS A 483 -7.07 34.29 -1.31
CA LYS A 483 -5.72 33.82 -1.63
C LYS A 483 -5.78 32.36 -2.12
N PRO A 484 -5.06 32.02 -3.21
CA PRO A 484 -5.08 30.67 -3.76
C PRO A 484 -4.51 29.64 -2.77
N PHE A 485 -4.99 28.40 -2.88
CA PHE A 485 -4.46 27.28 -2.13
C PHE A 485 -3.07 26.93 -2.64
N GLN A 486 -2.16 26.66 -1.71
CA GLN A 486 -0.78 26.31 -2.04
C GLN A 486 -0.64 24.79 -2.03
N ILE A 487 -0.13 24.23 -3.13
CA ILE A 487 0.18 22.82 -3.28
C ILE A 487 1.68 22.68 -3.49
N ILE A 488 2.36 22.07 -2.52
CA ILE A 488 3.78 21.79 -2.54
C ILE A 488 3.94 20.31 -2.90
N GLN A 489 4.40 20.01 -4.11
CA GLN A 489 4.58 18.63 -4.57
C GLN A 489 6.06 18.30 -4.68
N HIS A 490 6.54 17.35 -3.88
CA HIS A 490 7.86 16.77 -4.05
C HIS A 490 7.82 15.80 -5.24
N ARG A 491 8.72 15.99 -6.19
CA ARG A 491 8.91 15.11 -7.34
C ARG A 491 10.34 14.58 -7.34
N PRO A 492 10.59 13.38 -7.90
CA PRO A 492 11.96 12.90 -8.09
C PRO A 492 12.76 13.94 -8.89
N ARG A 493 14.00 14.24 -8.47
CA ARG A 493 14.88 15.16 -9.21
C ARG A 493 15.20 14.63 -10.61
N ILE A 494 15.35 13.31 -10.73
CA ILE A 494 15.51 12.57 -11.98
C ILE A 494 14.47 11.45 -11.97
N SER A 495 13.55 11.49 -12.92
CA SER A 495 12.57 10.41 -13.12
C SER A 495 13.22 9.17 -13.74
N ARG A 496 12.52 8.03 -13.73
CA ARG A 496 13.08 6.78 -14.31
C ARG A 496 13.24 6.90 -15.81
N GLU A 497 12.30 7.59 -16.43
CA GLU A 497 12.21 7.84 -17.86
C GLU A 497 13.36 8.76 -18.29
N GLU A 498 13.58 9.85 -17.55
CA GLU A 498 14.73 10.75 -17.76
C GLU A 498 16.06 10.04 -17.53
N PHE A 499 16.18 9.20 -16.50
CA PHE A 499 17.40 8.45 -16.22
C PHE A 499 17.79 7.55 -17.41
N VAL A 500 16.84 6.77 -17.95
CA VAL A 500 17.07 5.94 -19.14
C VAL A 500 17.38 6.80 -20.36
N GLY A 501 16.66 7.91 -20.53
CA GLY A 501 16.89 8.86 -21.62
C GLY A 501 18.28 9.48 -21.61
N ILE A 502 18.76 9.89 -20.43
CA ILE A 502 20.10 10.49 -20.25
C ILE A 502 21.19 9.45 -20.53
N ILE A 503 21.08 8.23 -20.00
CA ILE A 503 22.04 7.15 -20.29
C ILE A 503 22.04 6.80 -21.78
N GLY A 504 20.86 6.63 -22.38
CA GLY A 504 20.72 6.38 -23.81
C GLY A 504 21.32 7.49 -24.67
N GLY A 505 21.13 8.75 -24.26
CA GLY A 505 21.75 9.92 -24.89
C GLY A 505 23.27 9.91 -24.80
N HIS A 506 23.85 9.58 -23.64
CA HIS A 506 25.31 9.46 -23.50
C HIS A 506 25.88 8.30 -24.33
N LEU A 507 25.24 7.13 -24.35
CA LEU A 507 25.68 6.00 -25.18
C LEU A 507 25.58 6.32 -26.68
N GLY A 508 24.52 7.02 -27.09
CA GLY A 508 24.31 7.45 -28.46
C GLY A 508 25.31 8.51 -28.93
N ILE A 509 25.51 9.57 -28.15
CA ILE A 509 26.39 10.69 -28.53
C ILE A 509 27.87 10.30 -28.51
N TRP A 510 28.33 9.60 -27.47
CA TRP A 510 29.77 9.33 -27.27
C TRP A 510 30.26 8.09 -28.01
N LEU A 511 29.41 7.08 -28.18
CA LEU A 511 29.80 5.78 -28.76
C LEU A 511 29.03 5.43 -30.03
N GLY A 512 28.07 6.25 -30.46
CA GLY A 512 27.20 5.92 -31.59
C GLY A 512 26.35 4.67 -31.34
N LEU A 513 26.24 4.23 -30.07
CA LEU A 513 25.55 3.00 -29.71
C LEU A 513 24.06 3.29 -29.57
N SER A 514 23.28 2.68 -30.46
CA SER A 514 21.83 2.59 -30.32
C SER A 514 21.44 1.18 -29.85
N ILE A 515 20.30 1.08 -29.19
CA ILE A 515 19.69 -0.21 -28.84
C ILE A 515 19.57 -1.10 -30.09
N TYR A 516 19.27 -0.51 -31.26
CA TYR A 516 19.23 -1.23 -32.53
C TYR A 516 20.59 -1.84 -32.93
N LEU A 517 21.69 -1.11 -32.79
CA LEU A 517 23.05 -1.61 -33.10
C LEU A 517 23.45 -2.76 -32.16
N VAL A 518 23.13 -2.64 -30.87
CA VAL A 518 23.38 -3.68 -29.87
C VAL A 518 22.55 -4.93 -30.17
N ILE A 519 21.25 -4.76 -30.46
CA ILE A 519 20.36 -5.87 -30.86
C ILE A 519 20.84 -6.52 -32.15
N ARG A 520 21.20 -5.75 -33.18
CA ARG A 520 21.72 -6.28 -34.45
C ARG A 520 23.00 -7.09 -34.24
N PHE A 521 23.90 -6.65 -33.36
CA PHE A 521 25.11 -7.39 -33.01
C PHE A 521 24.77 -8.71 -32.30
N ILE A 522 23.86 -8.67 -31.32
CA ILE A 522 23.37 -9.85 -30.59
C ILE A 522 22.69 -10.83 -31.54
N VAL A 523 21.81 -10.35 -32.43
CA VAL A 523 21.11 -11.18 -33.43
C VAL A 523 22.10 -11.82 -34.39
N ASN A 524 23.08 -11.08 -34.93
CA ASN A 524 24.12 -11.64 -35.79
C ASN A 524 24.99 -12.67 -35.05
N PHE A 525 25.29 -12.42 -33.79
CA PHE A 525 26.04 -13.35 -32.94
C PHE A 525 25.24 -14.65 -32.71
N ILE A 526 23.96 -14.55 -32.40
CA ILE A 526 23.04 -15.68 -32.24
C ILE A 526 22.87 -16.45 -33.57
N PHE A 527 22.66 -15.76 -34.70
CA PHE A 527 22.57 -16.39 -36.02
C PHE A 527 23.82 -17.17 -36.39
N ASN A 528 25.00 -16.64 -36.06
CA ASN A 528 26.28 -17.34 -36.28
C ASN A 528 26.41 -18.60 -35.41
N ILE A 529 25.88 -18.57 -34.19
CA ILE A 529 25.81 -19.75 -33.32
C ILE A 529 24.83 -20.79 -33.89
N ILE A 530 23.65 -20.36 -34.35
CA ILE A 530 22.63 -21.24 -34.93
C ILE A 530 23.15 -21.88 -36.23
N LYS A 531 23.81 -21.13 -37.12
CA LYS A 531 24.44 -21.69 -38.34
C LYS A 531 25.47 -22.77 -38.01
N ARG A 532 26.28 -22.57 -36.96
CA ARG A 532 27.25 -23.57 -36.49
C ARG A 532 26.57 -24.82 -35.92
N LEU A 533 25.43 -24.67 -35.25
CA LEU A 533 24.63 -25.79 -34.73
C LEU A 533 23.94 -26.57 -35.85
N VAL A 534 23.37 -25.92 -36.87
CA VAL A 534 22.72 -26.59 -38.02
C VAL A 534 23.73 -27.38 -38.86
N TYR A 535 24.93 -26.82 -39.10
CA TYR A 535 26.01 -27.55 -39.77
C TYR A 535 26.42 -28.82 -39.00
N PHE A 536 26.39 -28.76 -37.67
CA PHE A 536 26.70 -29.89 -36.79
C PHE A 536 25.62 -30.98 -36.79
N PHE A 537 24.34 -30.62 -36.95
CA PHE A 537 23.24 -31.60 -37.10
C PHE A 537 23.25 -32.28 -38.48
N ASN A 538 23.65 -31.60 -39.55
CA ASN A 538 23.72 -32.21 -40.89
C ASN A 538 24.82 -33.29 -41.00
N LEU A 539 25.83 -33.29 -40.11
CA LEU A 539 26.81 -34.36 -40.00
C LEU A 539 26.24 -35.67 -39.41
N PHE A 540 25.09 -35.64 -38.72
CA PHE A 540 24.46 -36.84 -38.15
C PHE A 540 23.72 -37.71 -39.17
N LYS A 541 23.47 -37.19 -40.38
CA LYS A 541 22.68 -37.88 -41.40
C LYS A 541 23.49 -38.86 -42.26
N LYS A 542 24.82 -38.92 -42.07
CA LYS A 542 25.74 -39.79 -42.81
C LYS A 542 26.54 -40.69 -41.86
N GLN A 543 25.94 -41.80 -41.42
CA GLN A 543 26.72 -43.00 -41.11
C GLN A 543 25.93 -44.27 -41.49
N PRO A 544 26.57 -45.27 -42.11
CA PRO A 544 25.90 -46.37 -42.78
C PRO A 544 25.55 -47.52 -41.83
N HIS A 545 24.46 -48.19 -42.18
CA HIS A 545 23.94 -49.42 -41.58
C HIS A 545 24.89 -50.62 -41.76
N HIS A 546 25.08 -51.41 -40.71
CA HIS A 546 25.28 -52.86 -40.84
C HIS A 546 24.59 -53.59 -39.68
N ASP A 547 23.61 -54.41 -40.07
CA ASP A 547 23.02 -55.60 -39.45
C ASP A 547 23.04 -55.78 -37.93
N ILE A 548 21.90 -55.49 -37.28
CA ILE A 548 21.18 -56.44 -36.42
C ILE A 548 19.68 -56.16 -36.61
N GLU A 549 19.04 -56.98 -37.44
CA GLU A 549 17.60 -56.97 -37.66
C GLU A 549 16.82 -57.60 -36.49
N GLN A 550 15.57 -57.15 -36.33
CA GLN A 550 14.44 -57.83 -35.66
C GLN A 550 14.19 -57.72 -34.15
N ARG A 551 14.72 -56.73 -33.40
CA ARG A 551 14.20 -56.50 -32.01
C ARG A 551 13.86 -55.07 -31.59
N GLN A 552 14.02 -54.06 -32.44
CA GLN A 552 13.91 -52.65 -32.01
C GLN A 552 12.81 -51.80 -32.66
N SER A 553 12.04 -52.31 -33.63
CA SER A 553 10.94 -51.53 -34.22
C SER A 553 9.65 -51.55 -33.37
N VAL A 554 9.38 -52.64 -32.64
CA VAL A 554 8.17 -52.77 -31.79
C VAL A 554 8.30 -51.95 -30.49
N SER A 555 9.51 -51.83 -29.93
CA SER A 555 9.75 -51.11 -28.67
C SER A 555 9.48 -49.60 -28.78
N ARG A 556 9.78 -48.96 -29.92
CA ARG A 556 9.57 -47.50 -30.07
C ARG A 556 8.10 -47.12 -30.21
N VAL A 557 7.29 -47.93 -30.90
CA VAL A 557 5.85 -47.69 -31.07
C VAL A 557 5.09 -48.01 -29.77
N VAL A 558 5.47 -49.09 -29.08
CA VAL A 558 4.86 -49.46 -27.79
C VAL A 558 5.17 -48.43 -26.71
N VAL A 559 6.39 -47.89 -26.65
CA VAL A 559 6.73 -46.82 -25.68
C VAL A 559 5.92 -45.55 -25.95
N ILE A 560 5.77 -45.13 -27.21
CA ILE A 560 4.92 -43.96 -27.55
C ILE A 560 3.45 -44.23 -27.20
N PHE A 561 2.92 -45.40 -27.52
CA PHE A 561 1.54 -45.76 -27.22
C PHE A 561 1.28 -45.87 -25.71
N VAL A 562 2.21 -46.43 -24.94
CA VAL A 562 2.14 -46.51 -23.47
C VAL A 562 2.22 -45.11 -22.85
N ILE A 563 3.10 -44.23 -23.35
CA ILE A 563 3.18 -42.83 -22.89
C ILE A 563 1.87 -42.10 -23.21
N MET A 564 1.32 -42.24 -24.42
CA MET A 564 0.05 -41.60 -24.79
C MET A 564 -1.13 -42.13 -23.94
N ASN A 565 -1.18 -43.43 -23.64
CA ASN A 565 -2.21 -44.01 -22.76
C ASN A 565 -2.07 -43.56 -21.30
N ILE A 566 -0.84 -43.39 -20.82
CA ILE A 566 -0.58 -42.85 -19.47
C ILE A 566 -0.99 -41.38 -19.43
N VAL A 567 -0.58 -40.58 -20.43
CA VAL A 567 -0.95 -39.16 -20.54
C VAL A 567 -2.48 -39.01 -20.60
N ASP A 568 -3.18 -39.84 -21.36
CA ASP A 568 -4.64 -39.82 -21.44
C ASP A 568 -5.30 -40.18 -20.11
N LYS A 569 -4.84 -41.22 -19.41
CA LYS A 569 -5.34 -41.55 -18.06
C LYS A 569 -5.07 -40.46 -17.02
N TYR A 570 -3.92 -39.80 -17.10
CA TYR A 570 -3.60 -38.65 -16.25
C TYR A 570 -4.50 -37.46 -16.58
N LEU A 571 -4.72 -37.15 -17.85
CA LEU A 571 -5.65 -36.11 -18.28
C LEU A 571 -7.08 -36.40 -17.83
N GLN A 572 -7.54 -37.64 -17.93
CA GLN A 572 -8.85 -38.05 -17.43
C GLN A 572 -8.96 -37.91 -15.91
N LEU A 573 -7.90 -38.26 -15.15
CA LEU A 573 -7.86 -38.07 -13.70
C LEU A 573 -7.93 -36.59 -13.32
N ILE A 574 -7.16 -35.74 -14.00
CA ILE A 574 -7.16 -34.28 -13.81
C ILE A 574 -8.54 -33.69 -14.15
N ASN A 575 -9.16 -34.15 -15.24
CA ASN A 575 -10.48 -33.68 -15.65
C ASN A 575 -11.55 -34.09 -14.63
N ARG A 576 -11.48 -35.32 -14.08
CA ARG A 576 -12.38 -35.78 -13.01
C ARG A 576 -12.20 -35.01 -11.71
N THR A 577 -10.97 -34.68 -11.31
CA THR A 577 -10.73 -33.86 -10.12
C THR A 577 -11.14 -32.41 -10.32
N TYR A 578 -10.91 -31.83 -11.51
CA TYR A 578 -11.40 -30.50 -11.91
C TYR A 578 -12.93 -30.40 -11.77
N TYR A 579 -13.67 -31.36 -12.33
CA TYR A 579 -15.13 -31.40 -12.18
C TYR A 579 -15.57 -31.73 -10.74
N GLY A 580 -14.89 -32.65 -10.06
CA GLY A 580 -15.20 -32.98 -8.66
C GLY A 580 -15.05 -31.79 -7.70
N LEU A 581 -14.00 -30.99 -7.85
CA LEU A 581 -13.78 -29.74 -7.09
C LEU A 581 -14.80 -28.65 -7.44
N SER A 582 -15.30 -28.63 -8.68
CA SER A 582 -16.36 -27.70 -9.10
C SER A 582 -17.77 -28.05 -8.58
N VAL A 583 -18.00 -29.31 -8.17
CA VAL A 583 -19.31 -29.83 -7.72
C VAL A 583 -19.51 -29.75 -6.20
N VAL A 584 -18.43 -29.64 -5.41
CA VAL A 584 -18.50 -29.62 -3.93
C VAL A 584 -19.03 -28.30 -3.33
N TYR A 585 -19.22 -27.25 -4.13
CA TYR A 585 -19.73 -25.94 -3.69
C TYR A 585 -21.18 -25.71 -4.14
N PRO A 586 -22.16 -25.59 -3.23
CA PRO A 586 -23.57 -25.45 -3.59
C PRO A 586 -24.01 -23.99 -3.81
N GLU A 587 -24.99 -23.85 -4.71
CA GLU A 587 -26.00 -22.78 -4.87
C GLU A 587 -25.77 -21.56 -5.78
N THR A 588 -24.55 -21.17 -6.19
CA THR A 588 -24.38 -20.06 -7.17
C THR A 588 -23.75 -20.46 -8.51
N ILE A 589 -23.20 -21.68 -8.63
CA ILE A 589 -22.36 -22.07 -9.77
C ILE A 589 -23.16 -22.78 -10.89
N GLN A 590 -24.40 -23.21 -10.64
CA GLN A 590 -25.17 -24.01 -11.62
C GLN A 590 -25.53 -23.28 -12.94
N GLN A 591 -25.31 -21.96 -13.06
CA GLN A 591 -25.60 -21.23 -14.31
C GLN A 591 -24.42 -21.09 -15.28
N LYS A 592 -23.18 -21.46 -14.93
CA LYS A 592 -22.03 -21.33 -15.84
C LYS A 592 -21.45 -22.72 -16.14
N PHE A 593 -21.86 -23.30 -17.27
CA PHE A 593 -21.23 -24.50 -17.82
C PHE A 593 -19.73 -24.19 -18.04
N ARG A 594 -18.84 -24.71 -17.18
CA ARG A 594 -17.39 -24.52 -17.35
C ARG A 594 -16.86 -25.47 -18.42
N PRO A 595 -15.92 -25.02 -19.28
CA PRO A 595 -15.35 -25.86 -20.32
C PRO A 595 -14.47 -26.99 -19.74
N PRO A 596 -14.18 -28.05 -20.51
CA PRO A 596 -13.21 -29.08 -20.16
C PRO A 596 -11.85 -28.49 -19.75
N PHE A 597 -11.16 -29.14 -18.81
CA PHE A 597 -9.86 -28.69 -18.27
C PHE A 597 -8.86 -28.20 -19.32
N LEU A 598 -8.73 -28.91 -20.45
CA LEU A 598 -7.79 -28.56 -21.50
C LEU A 598 -8.16 -27.25 -22.22
N ILE A 599 -9.46 -27.00 -22.42
CA ILE A 599 -9.95 -25.79 -23.08
C ILE A 599 -9.78 -24.60 -22.14
N ASP A 600 -10.19 -24.75 -20.87
CA ASP A 600 -9.98 -23.74 -19.82
C ASP A 600 -8.49 -23.37 -19.66
N LEU A 601 -7.61 -24.38 -19.71
CA LEU A 601 -6.15 -24.18 -19.64
C LEU A 601 -5.62 -23.39 -20.85
N ILE A 602 -6.01 -23.76 -22.07
CA ILE A 602 -5.55 -23.10 -23.30
C ILE A 602 -6.02 -21.66 -23.35
N GLU A 603 -7.31 -21.41 -23.10
CA GLU A 603 -7.89 -20.06 -23.08
C GLU A 603 -7.21 -19.18 -22.04
N THR A 604 -7.00 -19.70 -20.81
CA THR A 604 -6.31 -18.94 -19.76
C THR A 604 -4.86 -18.60 -20.15
N ILE A 605 -4.14 -19.53 -20.77
CA ILE A 605 -2.77 -19.29 -21.23
C ILE A 605 -2.74 -18.26 -22.37
N GLN A 606 -3.61 -18.40 -23.37
CA GLN A 606 -3.70 -17.47 -24.51
C GLN A 606 -4.01 -16.04 -24.03
N TYR A 607 -5.01 -15.89 -23.17
CA TYR A 607 -5.37 -14.61 -22.58
C TYR A 607 -4.20 -13.95 -21.84
N ARG A 608 -3.41 -14.71 -21.08
CA ARG A 608 -2.25 -14.17 -20.36
C ARG A 608 -1.06 -13.84 -21.27
N MET A 609 -0.89 -14.56 -22.37
CA MET A 609 0.11 -14.20 -23.38
C MET A 609 -0.28 -12.90 -24.09
N GLU A 610 -1.56 -12.72 -24.45
CA GLU A 610 -2.07 -11.51 -25.10
C GLU A 610 -1.94 -10.26 -24.21
N MET A 611 -2.17 -10.42 -22.91
CA MET A 611 -2.03 -9.32 -21.94
C MET A 611 -0.58 -8.98 -21.56
N ASN A 612 0.40 -9.84 -21.89
CA ASN A 612 1.81 -9.60 -21.55
C ASN A 612 2.59 -8.99 -22.73
N ASN A 613 2.62 -7.66 -22.81
CA ASN A 613 3.37 -6.93 -23.84
C ASN A 613 4.90 -7.12 -23.80
N TYR A 614 5.45 -7.73 -22.73
CA TYR A 614 6.90 -7.86 -22.51
C TYR A 614 7.45 -9.29 -22.68
N TYR A 615 6.64 -10.24 -23.16
CA TYR A 615 7.03 -11.65 -23.25
C TYR A 615 8.34 -11.89 -24.03
N TRP A 616 8.57 -11.15 -25.13
CA TRP A 616 9.81 -11.26 -25.90
C TRP A 616 11.03 -10.80 -25.10
N MET A 617 10.88 -9.75 -24.29
CA MET A 617 11.97 -9.24 -23.44
C MET A 617 12.33 -10.25 -22.36
N GLU A 618 11.34 -10.94 -21.77
CA GLU A 618 11.57 -12.01 -20.80
C GLU A 618 12.31 -13.20 -21.44
N ILE A 619 11.90 -13.65 -22.63
CA ILE A 619 12.57 -14.75 -23.36
C ILE A 619 14.02 -14.36 -23.71
N ILE A 620 14.23 -13.14 -24.23
CA ILE A 620 15.58 -12.62 -24.52
C ILE A 620 16.43 -12.58 -23.25
N SER A 621 15.86 -12.13 -22.12
CA SER A 621 16.56 -12.09 -20.83
C SER A 621 17.00 -13.48 -20.37
N ILE A 622 16.15 -14.50 -20.52
CA ILE A 622 16.50 -15.89 -20.22
C ILE A 622 17.65 -16.37 -21.10
N VAL A 623 17.60 -16.12 -22.42
CA VAL A 623 18.67 -16.53 -23.35
C VAL A 623 19.99 -15.84 -23.03
N VAL A 624 19.97 -14.54 -22.75
CA VAL A 624 21.16 -13.77 -22.34
C VAL A 624 21.71 -14.32 -21.02
N CYS A 625 20.85 -14.59 -20.04
CA CYS A 625 21.25 -15.14 -18.75
C CYS A 625 21.90 -16.53 -18.91
N ILE A 626 21.37 -17.42 -19.76
CA ILE A 626 21.99 -18.72 -20.08
C ILE A 626 23.42 -18.54 -20.62
N ILE A 627 23.62 -17.59 -21.54
CA ILE A 627 24.94 -17.30 -22.12
C ILE A 627 25.88 -16.73 -21.03
N LEU A 628 25.40 -15.80 -20.21
CA LEU A 628 26.18 -15.22 -19.12
C LEU A 628 26.59 -16.29 -18.09
N LEU A 629 25.68 -17.16 -17.65
CA LEU A 629 26.00 -18.27 -16.75
C LEU A 629 27.06 -19.20 -17.37
N ALA A 630 26.97 -19.50 -18.67
CA ALA A 630 27.98 -20.28 -19.37
C ALA A 630 29.35 -19.59 -19.41
N ILE A 631 29.40 -18.28 -19.65
CA ILE A 631 30.63 -17.48 -19.65
C ILE A 631 31.22 -17.40 -18.24
N ILE A 632 30.42 -17.08 -17.23
CA ILE A 632 30.86 -16.99 -15.84
C ILE A 632 31.42 -18.32 -15.38
N ARG A 633 30.72 -19.43 -15.63
CA ARG A 633 31.21 -20.78 -15.32
C ARG A 633 32.57 -21.05 -16.01
N TYR A 634 32.71 -20.72 -17.29
CA TYR A 634 33.96 -20.93 -18.01
C TYR A 634 35.11 -20.05 -17.48
N VAL A 635 34.87 -18.76 -17.25
CA VAL A 635 35.91 -17.81 -16.81
C VAL A 635 36.28 -18.03 -15.34
N LEU A 636 35.30 -18.05 -14.45
CA LEU A 636 35.53 -18.15 -13.01
C LEU A 636 36.04 -19.55 -12.62
N VAL A 637 35.33 -20.60 -13.02
CA VAL A 637 35.68 -21.95 -12.57
C VAL A 637 36.81 -22.54 -13.40
N ASN A 638 36.68 -22.58 -14.73
CA ASN A 638 37.66 -23.29 -15.56
C ASN A 638 38.95 -22.48 -15.79
N LYS A 639 38.84 -21.18 -16.09
CA LYS A 639 40.01 -20.35 -16.46
C LYS A 639 40.73 -19.76 -15.25
N PHE A 640 40.02 -19.38 -14.20
CA PHE A 640 40.62 -18.80 -13.00
C PHE A 640 40.88 -19.87 -11.93
N ILE A 641 39.85 -20.44 -11.32
CA ILE A 641 40.02 -21.32 -10.15
C ILE A 641 40.79 -22.60 -10.49
N ILE A 642 40.36 -23.37 -11.50
CA ILE A 642 41.01 -24.63 -11.87
C ILE A 642 42.44 -24.39 -12.38
N LYS A 643 42.66 -23.34 -13.17
CA LYS A 643 44.00 -23.00 -13.67
C LYS A 643 44.96 -22.67 -12.53
N GLN A 644 44.51 -21.87 -11.55
CA GLN A 644 45.34 -21.51 -10.39
C GLN A 644 45.59 -22.72 -9.49
N LEU A 645 44.55 -23.51 -9.17
CA LEU A 645 44.71 -24.73 -8.37
C LEU A 645 45.65 -25.74 -9.04
N ARG A 646 45.67 -25.80 -10.38
CA ARG A 646 46.64 -26.59 -11.15
C ARG A 646 48.05 -26.02 -11.07
N HIS A 647 48.22 -24.70 -11.15
CA HIS A 647 49.52 -24.06 -11.02
C HIS A 647 50.20 -24.40 -9.69
N TYR A 648 49.43 -24.43 -8.60
CA TYR A 648 49.92 -24.80 -7.27
C TYR A 648 49.92 -26.32 -6.97
N ARG A 649 49.64 -27.18 -7.97
CA ARG A 649 49.55 -28.66 -7.82
C ARG A 649 48.60 -29.13 -6.70
N LEU A 650 47.50 -28.42 -6.47
CA LEU A 650 46.55 -28.73 -5.39
C LEU A 650 45.46 -29.75 -5.79
N ILE A 651 45.42 -30.22 -7.05
CA ILE A 651 44.46 -31.22 -7.56
C ILE A 651 45.23 -32.26 -8.41
N LEU A 652 45.04 -33.55 -8.12
CA LEU A 652 45.63 -34.66 -8.89
C LEU A 652 44.62 -35.21 -9.92
N GLY A 653 45.07 -35.49 -11.15
CA GLY A 653 44.32 -36.30 -12.14
C GLY A 653 43.51 -35.55 -13.21
N HIS A 654 43.71 -35.92 -14.49
CA HIS A 654 43.08 -35.26 -15.65
C HIS A 654 41.54 -35.44 -15.71
N HIS A 655 41.00 -36.52 -15.14
CA HIS A 655 39.55 -36.79 -15.07
C HIS A 655 38.86 -36.10 -13.89
N ASP A 656 39.59 -35.79 -12.82
CA ASP A 656 39.03 -35.19 -11.60
C ASP A 656 38.75 -33.69 -11.75
N HIS A 657 39.47 -32.99 -12.63
CA HIS A 657 39.31 -31.55 -12.84
C HIS A 657 37.92 -31.15 -13.36
N HIS A 658 37.35 -31.92 -14.30
CA HIS A 658 36.05 -31.60 -14.88
C HIS A 658 34.92 -31.80 -13.87
N ARG A 659 34.99 -32.89 -13.09
CA ARG A 659 34.01 -33.20 -12.04
C ARG A 659 34.10 -32.21 -10.87
N PHE A 660 35.33 -31.86 -10.46
CA PHE A 660 35.57 -30.84 -9.45
C PHE A 660 34.99 -29.48 -9.87
N GLY A 661 35.24 -29.06 -11.12
CA GLY A 661 34.67 -27.82 -11.67
C GLY A 661 33.15 -27.80 -11.70
N ASN A 662 32.52 -28.91 -12.09
CA ASN A 662 31.05 -29.03 -12.10
C ASN A 662 30.45 -28.90 -10.69
N ASN A 663 31.02 -29.59 -9.71
CA ASN A 663 30.52 -29.56 -8.34
C ASN A 663 30.79 -28.20 -7.66
N LEU A 664 31.92 -27.55 -7.96
CA LEU A 664 32.21 -26.20 -7.46
C LEU A 664 31.25 -25.15 -8.03
N TRP A 665 30.95 -25.22 -9.33
CA TRP A 665 29.95 -24.35 -9.95
C TRP A 665 28.58 -24.49 -9.28
N ASN A 666 28.10 -25.73 -9.14
CA ASN A 666 26.80 -25.99 -8.52
C ASN A 666 26.76 -25.46 -7.08
N CYS A 667 27.83 -25.66 -6.29
CA CYS A 667 27.91 -25.09 -4.95
C CYS A 667 27.79 -23.56 -4.95
N LEU A 668 28.59 -22.86 -5.76
CA LEU A 668 28.60 -21.40 -5.78
C LEU A 668 27.24 -20.84 -6.23
N PHE A 669 26.63 -21.48 -7.22
CA PHE A 669 25.32 -21.14 -7.72
C PHE A 669 24.25 -21.30 -6.64
N TYR A 670 24.14 -22.50 -6.04
CA TYR A 670 23.10 -22.80 -5.06
C TYR A 670 23.31 -22.06 -3.73
N MET A 671 24.56 -21.70 -3.38
CA MET A 671 24.82 -20.80 -2.25
C MET A 671 24.25 -19.40 -2.50
N HIS A 672 24.42 -18.87 -3.71
CA HIS A 672 23.89 -17.57 -4.08
C HIS A 672 22.35 -17.56 -4.10
N THR A 673 21.71 -18.55 -4.73
CA THR A 673 20.24 -18.63 -4.81
C THR A 673 19.62 -18.94 -3.45
N PHE A 674 20.26 -19.77 -2.62
CA PHE A 674 19.82 -20.00 -1.24
C PHE A 674 19.93 -18.73 -0.37
N THR A 675 21.02 -17.98 -0.45
CA THR A 675 21.17 -16.75 0.36
C THR A 675 20.16 -15.68 -0.05
N LEU A 676 19.87 -15.54 -1.34
CA LEU A 676 18.81 -14.65 -1.82
C LEU A 676 17.42 -15.11 -1.40
N SER A 677 17.10 -16.40 -1.57
CA SER A 677 15.80 -16.94 -1.17
C SER A 677 15.60 -16.90 0.35
N TRP A 678 16.63 -17.16 1.15
CA TRP A 678 16.60 -16.98 2.61
C TRP A 678 16.32 -15.52 2.99
N TRP A 679 17.03 -14.58 2.38
CA TRP A 679 16.84 -13.15 2.64
C TRP A 679 15.40 -12.70 2.31
N ILE A 680 14.84 -13.15 1.17
CA ILE A 680 13.45 -12.88 0.82
C ILE A 680 12.49 -13.50 1.84
N MET A 681 12.70 -14.77 2.19
CA MET A 681 11.82 -15.51 3.10
C MET A 681 11.84 -14.95 4.53
N ALA A 682 13.00 -14.48 5.00
CA ALA A 682 13.16 -13.82 6.29
C ALA A 682 12.43 -12.48 6.34
N ASN A 683 12.50 -11.68 5.27
CA ASN A 683 11.85 -10.36 5.21
C ASN A 683 10.32 -10.44 5.10
N ILE A 684 9.76 -11.50 4.50
CA ILE A 684 8.31 -11.66 4.31
C ILE A 684 7.65 -12.41 5.50
N GLY A 685 8.43 -13.10 6.34
CA GLY A 685 7.91 -13.92 7.44
C GLY A 685 7.09 -15.13 6.95
N CYS A 686 7.34 -15.59 5.73
CA CYS A 686 6.51 -16.58 5.05
C CYS A 686 6.49 -17.97 5.73
N LEU A 687 7.51 -18.31 6.51
CA LEU A 687 7.59 -19.61 7.19
C LEU A 687 6.61 -19.72 8.38
N GLU A 688 6.19 -18.60 8.96
CA GLU A 688 5.24 -18.55 10.09
C GLU A 688 3.78 -18.60 9.61
N TYR A 689 3.51 -18.15 8.37
CA TYR A 689 2.16 -18.10 7.79
C TYR A 689 2.14 -18.65 6.34
N PRO A 690 2.07 -19.97 6.14
CA PRO A 690 2.16 -20.62 4.83
C PRO A 690 1.10 -20.16 3.80
N LYS A 691 -0.05 -19.65 4.26
CA LYS A 691 -1.09 -19.11 3.36
C LYS A 691 -0.60 -17.91 2.53
N ARG A 692 0.41 -17.17 3.01
CA ARG A 692 0.99 -16.01 2.32
C ARG A 692 1.82 -16.38 1.07
N PHE A 693 2.12 -17.65 0.85
CA PHE A 693 2.80 -18.12 -0.38
C PHE A 693 1.96 -17.91 -1.64
N TRP A 694 0.63 -17.96 -1.50
CA TRP A 694 -0.31 -18.05 -2.60
C TRP A 694 -1.07 -16.75 -2.87
N ILE A 695 -1.06 -15.85 -1.89
CA ILE A 695 -1.74 -14.55 -1.96
C ILE A 695 -0.82 -13.55 -2.68
N ASN A 696 -1.34 -12.95 -3.75
CA ASN A 696 -0.73 -11.81 -4.42
C ASN A 696 -1.62 -10.58 -4.25
N ASN A 697 -1.63 -10.01 -3.04
CA ASN A 697 -2.36 -8.77 -2.80
C ASN A 697 -1.64 -7.63 -3.52
N SER A 698 -2.38 -6.88 -4.35
CA SER A 698 -1.90 -5.66 -5.02
C SER A 698 -1.34 -4.61 -4.05
N SER A 699 -1.77 -4.63 -2.79
CA SER A 699 -1.26 -3.79 -1.71
C SER A 699 0.13 -4.19 -1.18
N ASP A 700 0.59 -5.42 -1.43
CA ASP A 700 1.96 -5.85 -1.09
C ASP A 700 2.99 -5.50 -2.18
N ILE A 701 2.53 -5.21 -3.41
CA ILE A 701 3.39 -4.85 -4.55
C ILE A 701 4.04 -3.46 -4.34
N TYR A 702 3.39 -2.59 -3.55
CA TYR A 702 3.89 -1.25 -3.27
C TYR A 702 4.98 -1.19 -2.16
N TYR A 703 5.07 -2.21 -1.29
CA TYR A 703 6.02 -2.25 -0.17
C TYR A 703 7.33 -3.01 -0.46
N GLY A 704 7.57 -3.40 -1.70
CA GLY A 704 8.66 -4.34 -2.00
C GLY A 704 9.35 -4.10 -3.33
N GLY A 705 9.56 -2.85 -3.78
CA GLY A 705 10.23 -2.61 -5.07
C GLY A 705 11.56 -3.37 -5.22
N GLN A 706 12.37 -3.44 -4.15
CA GLN A 706 13.61 -4.21 -4.14
C GLN A 706 13.36 -5.73 -4.05
N THR A 707 12.43 -6.16 -3.19
CA THR A 707 12.05 -7.59 -3.03
C THR A 707 11.46 -8.16 -4.32
N SER A 708 10.65 -7.39 -5.04
CA SER A 708 10.06 -7.76 -6.34
C SER A 708 11.14 -7.93 -7.40
N MET A 709 12.12 -7.02 -7.48
CA MET A 709 13.23 -7.16 -8.43
C MET A 709 14.12 -8.36 -8.11
N ILE A 710 14.39 -8.62 -6.82
CA ILE A 710 15.19 -9.78 -6.39
C ILE A 710 14.44 -11.08 -6.67
N ILE A 711 13.12 -11.14 -6.47
CA ILE A 711 12.30 -12.30 -6.84
C ILE A 711 12.36 -12.55 -8.35
N MET A 712 12.22 -11.51 -9.18
CA MET A 712 12.31 -11.65 -10.64
C MET A 712 13.72 -12.09 -11.09
N TYR A 713 14.77 -11.55 -10.46
CA TYR A 713 16.15 -11.98 -10.69
C TYR A 713 16.37 -13.44 -10.30
N LEU A 714 15.83 -13.87 -9.15
CA LEU A 714 15.93 -15.26 -8.69
C LEU A 714 15.22 -16.22 -9.67
N TYR A 715 14.02 -15.88 -10.12
CA TYR A 715 13.32 -16.66 -11.16
C TYR A 715 14.11 -16.73 -12.47
N LEU A 716 14.65 -15.59 -12.92
CA LEU A 716 15.44 -15.53 -14.14
C LEU A 716 16.68 -16.42 -14.08
N ILE A 717 17.44 -16.34 -12.98
CA ILE A 717 18.69 -17.09 -12.84
C ILE A 717 18.43 -18.60 -12.66
N ASP A 718 17.39 -18.99 -11.92
CA ASP A 718 17.06 -20.40 -11.69
C ASP A 718 16.50 -21.08 -12.94
N ILE A 719 15.53 -20.47 -13.63
CA ILE A 719 15.02 -21.01 -14.92
C ILE A 719 16.17 -21.16 -15.92
N SER A 720 17.03 -20.14 -16.01
CA SER A 720 18.21 -20.17 -16.89
C SER A 720 19.18 -21.30 -16.53
N ASN A 721 19.41 -21.55 -15.23
CA ASN A 721 20.28 -22.63 -14.78
C ASN A 721 19.68 -24.02 -15.02
N TYR A 722 18.36 -24.22 -14.84
CA TYR A 722 17.69 -25.48 -15.17
C TYR A 722 17.78 -25.79 -16.68
N ILE A 723 17.54 -24.79 -17.54
CA ILE A 723 17.68 -24.93 -19.00
C ILE A 723 19.13 -25.22 -19.37
N TYR A 724 20.09 -24.44 -18.84
CA TYR A 724 21.51 -24.64 -19.11
C TYR A 724 21.99 -26.03 -18.68
N SER A 725 21.58 -26.48 -17.49
CA SER A 725 21.93 -27.80 -16.95
C SER A 725 21.33 -28.93 -17.77
N MET A 726 20.11 -28.76 -18.28
CA MET A 726 19.49 -29.70 -19.23
C MET A 726 20.28 -29.78 -20.54
N ILE A 727 20.64 -28.64 -21.14
CA ILE A 727 21.45 -28.59 -22.37
C ILE A 727 22.83 -29.23 -22.14
N TYR A 728 23.45 -28.96 -20.99
CA TYR A 728 24.74 -29.51 -20.62
C TYR A 728 24.69 -31.04 -20.48
N LEU A 729 23.65 -31.57 -19.83
CA LEU A 729 23.41 -33.02 -19.72
C LEU A 729 23.19 -33.67 -21.10
N CYS A 730 22.42 -33.01 -21.98
CA CYS A 730 22.18 -33.49 -23.35
C CYS A 730 23.43 -33.43 -24.23
N LYS A 731 24.33 -32.45 -24.04
CA LYS A 731 25.57 -32.32 -24.80
C LYS A 731 26.60 -33.39 -24.42
N ASN A 732 26.71 -33.70 -23.13
CA ASN A 732 27.64 -34.71 -22.62
C ASN A 732 27.14 -36.16 -22.81
N TYR A 733 25.90 -36.34 -23.30
CA TYR A 733 25.34 -37.61 -23.76
C TYR A 733 26.27 -38.40 -24.69
N ARG A 734 27.05 -37.71 -25.55
CA ARG A 734 27.93 -38.33 -26.55
C ARG A 734 29.21 -38.95 -25.97
N GLN A 735 29.56 -38.67 -24.71
CA GLN A 735 30.79 -39.13 -24.05
C GLN A 735 30.60 -40.37 -23.16
N GLN A 736 29.58 -41.21 -23.40
CA GLN A 736 29.37 -42.51 -22.72
C GLN A 736 29.27 -42.45 -21.17
N LEU A 737 28.86 -41.32 -20.60
CA LEU A 737 28.59 -41.19 -19.16
C LEU A 737 27.09 -41.11 -18.89
N TRP A 738 26.30 -42.03 -19.46
CA TRP A 738 24.88 -42.10 -19.20
C TRP A 738 24.63 -42.90 -17.92
N ASP A 739 24.48 -42.20 -16.80
CA ASP A 739 24.00 -42.83 -15.58
C ASP A 739 22.53 -43.23 -15.78
N LYS A 740 22.13 -44.40 -15.25
CA LYS A 740 20.76 -44.95 -15.35
C LYS A 740 19.67 -43.98 -14.87
N ASP A 741 20.04 -42.98 -14.08
CA ASP A 741 19.16 -41.95 -13.51
C ASP A 741 19.03 -40.68 -14.40
N SER A 742 19.75 -40.59 -15.53
CA SER A 742 19.80 -39.39 -16.39
C SER A 742 18.43 -38.97 -16.98
N PRO A 743 17.56 -39.89 -17.47
CA PRO A 743 16.24 -39.51 -17.99
C PRO A 743 15.33 -38.91 -16.91
N MET A 744 15.42 -39.40 -15.68
CA MET A 744 14.61 -38.89 -14.59
C MET A 744 14.98 -37.44 -14.24
N ILE A 745 16.28 -37.11 -14.22
CA ILE A 745 16.75 -35.74 -13.96
C ILE A 745 16.27 -34.77 -15.04
N ILE A 746 16.19 -35.21 -16.30
CA ILE A 746 15.63 -34.40 -17.40
C ILE A 746 14.14 -34.13 -17.17
N ILE A 747 13.35 -35.15 -16.82
CA ILE A 747 11.92 -34.98 -16.52
C ILE A 747 11.73 -34.06 -15.31
N HIS A 748 12.58 -34.18 -14.29
CA HIS A 748 12.58 -33.28 -13.14
C HIS A 748 12.87 -31.83 -13.52
N HIS A 749 13.90 -31.56 -14.36
CA HIS A 749 14.19 -30.22 -14.85
C HIS A 749 13.03 -29.65 -15.68
N LEU A 750 12.41 -30.47 -16.54
CA LEU A 750 11.23 -30.05 -17.30
C LEU A 750 10.05 -29.69 -16.39
N ALA A 751 9.79 -30.49 -15.36
CA ALA A 751 8.74 -30.21 -14.38
C ALA A 751 9.01 -28.92 -13.59
N ALA A 752 10.27 -28.67 -13.19
CA ALA A 752 10.66 -27.44 -12.50
C ALA A 752 10.52 -26.19 -13.40
N ILE A 753 10.99 -26.26 -14.66
CA ILE A 753 10.84 -25.16 -15.63
C ILE A 753 9.36 -24.85 -15.85
N LEU A 754 8.53 -25.89 -16.05
CA LEU A 754 7.09 -25.71 -16.26
C LEU A 754 6.40 -25.12 -15.02
N LEU A 755 6.79 -25.55 -13.82
CA LEU A 755 6.25 -25.02 -12.57
C LEU A 755 6.57 -23.53 -12.39
N PHE A 756 7.84 -23.12 -12.57
CA PHE A 756 8.24 -21.72 -12.39
C PHE A 756 7.63 -20.81 -13.46
N THR A 757 7.51 -21.27 -14.70
CA THR A 757 6.88 -20.50 -15.78
C THR A 757 5.38 -20.34 -15.56
N LEU A 758 4.64 -21.41 -15.23
CA LEU A 758 3.21 -21.32 -14.91
C LEU A 758 2.94 -20.46 -13.67
N SER A 759 3.73 -20.64 -12.61
CA SER A 759 3.66 -19.82 -11.39
C SER A 759 3.89 -18.33 -11.70
N HIS A 760 4.85 -18.04 -12.57
CA HIS A 760 5.11 -16.68 -13.05
C HIS A 760 3.93 -16.12 -13.83
N MET A 761 3.36 -16.89 -14.76
CA MET A 761 2.20 -16.47 -15.55
C MET A 761 0.97 -16.14 -14.73
N ILE A 762 0.80 -16.69 -13.51
CA ILE A 762 -0.33 -16.34 -12.62
C ILE A 762 0.04 -15.39 -11.49
N ASN A 763 1.27 -14.87 -11.50
CA ASN A 763 1.85 -13.96 -10.50
C ASN A 763 1.96 -14.57 -9.07
N MET A 764 2.15 -15.90 -8.95
CA MET A 764 2.30 -16.59 -7.66
C MET A 764 3.78 -16.80 -7.29
N HIS A 765 4.59 -15.76 -7.42
CA HIS A 765 6.06 -15.89 -7.36
C HIS A 765 6.59 -16.37 -6.00
N ARG A 766 5.92 -15.99 -4.91
CA ARG A 766 6.34 -16.29 -3.52
C ARG A 766 6.42 -17.79 -3.24
N MET A 767 5.48 -18.56 -3.79
CA MET A 767 5.52 -20.02 -3.69
C MET A 767 6.82 -20.57 -4.31
N GLY A 768 7.23 -20.11 -5.49
CA GLY A 768 8.45 -20.61 -6.11
C GLY A 768 9.72 -20.24 -5.31
N VAL A 769 9.76 -19.06 -4.67
CA VAL A 769 10.87 -18.71 -3.75
C VAL A 769 10.96 -19.68 -2.57
N ALA A 770 9.81 -20.06 -1.99
CA ALA A 770 9.77 -21.03 -0.90
C ALA A 770 10.25 -22.43 -1.34
N ILE A 771 9.94 -22.83 -2.58
CA ILE A 771 10.42 -24.08 -3.17
C ILE A 771 11.94 -24.04 -3.37
N ILE A 772 12.46 -22.96 -3.96
CA ILE A 772 13.91 -22.74 -4.13
C ILE A 772 14.63 -22.85 -2.79
N PHE A 773 14.13 -22.14 -1.77
CA PHE A 773 14.69 -22.16 -0.43
C PHE A 773 14.75 -23.58 0.19
N LEU A 774 13.65 -24.34 0.10
CA LEU A 774 13.56 -25.67 0.71
C LEU A 774 14.35 -26.73 -0.05
N LEU A 775 14.39 -26.66 -1.39
CA LEU A 775 15.04 -27.68 -2.21
C LEU A 775 16.54 -27.44 -2.35
N GLU A 776 17.00 -26.19 -2.46
CA GLU A 776 18.40 -25.89 -2.81
C GLU A 776 19.35 -25.89 -1.62
N ILE A 777 18.85 -25.77 -0.38
CA ILE A 777 19.68 -25.87 0.83
C ILE A 777 20.46 -27.18 0.91
N SER A 778 19.90 -28.29 0.41
CA SER A 778 20.59 -29.58 0.37
C SER A 778 21.70 -29.62 -0.68
N GLU A 779 21.63 -28.77 -1.70
CA GLU A 779 22.59 -28.73 -2.80
C GLU A 779 23.89 -28.01 -2.42
N ILE A 780 23.86 -27.13 -1.42
CA ILE A 780 25.04 -26.46 -0.86
C ILE A 780 26.08 -27.48 -0.35
N PHE A 781 25.61 -28.57 0.26
CA PHE A 781 26.47 -29.58 0.88
C PHE A 781 27.22 -30.44 -0.15
N TYR A 782 26.97 -30.29 -1.47
CA TYR A 782 27.80 -30.92 -2.50
C TYR A 782 29.24 -30.40 -2.50
N PHE A 783 29.48 -29.19 -1.96
CA PHE A 783 30.81 -28.63 -1.77
C PHE A 783 31.76 -29.52 -0.97
N LEU A 784 31.24 -30.27 0.00
CA LEU A 784 32.03 -31.17 0.83
C LEU A 784 32.66 -32.30 -0.01
N ARG A 785 32.02 -32.69 -1.13
CA ARG A 785 32.60 -33.62 -2.11
C ARG A 785 33.75 -32.99 -2.90
N CYS A 786 33.75 -31.66 -3.09
CA CYS A 786 34.87 -30.94 -3.70
C CYS A 786 36.05 -30.84 -2.74
N MET A 787 35.82 -30.42 -1.49
CA MET A 787 36.90 -30.12 -0.54
C MET A 787 37.83 -31.31 -0.32
N VAL A 788 37.26 -32.51 -0.26
CA VAL A 788 37.98 -33.78 -0.09
C VAL A 788 39.01 -34.07 -1.20
N LYS A 789 38.85 -33.46 -2.39
CA LYS A 789 39.77 -33.63 -3.54
C LYS A 789 40.93 -32.63 -3.55
N LEU A 790 40.94 -31.67 -2.62
CA LEU A 790 42.04 -30.72 -2.49
C LEU A 790 43.23 -31.36 -1.74
N GLN A 791 44.42 -31.17 -2.27
CA GLN A 791 45.67 -31.68 -1.69
C GLN A 791 46.28 -30.72 -0.66
N ILE A 792 45.44 -30.18 0.22
CA ILE A 792 45.88 -29.33 1.33
C ILE A 792 46.20 -30.25 2.51
N HIS A 793 47.39 -30.09 3.13
CA HIS A 793 47.87 -30.98 4.19
C HIS A 793 46.86 -31.15 5.35
N PHE A 794 46.21 -30.07 5.76
CA PHE A 794 45.15 -30.10 6.78
C PHE A 794 43.92 -30.91 6.35
N ILE A 795 43.48 -30.76 5.10
CA ILE A 795 42.31 -31.46 4.56
C ILE A 795 42.59 -32.95 4.38
N GLN A 796 43.79 -33.31 3.93
CA GLN A 796 44.24 -34.69 3.79
C GLN A 796 44.31 -35.41 5.14
N ARG A 797 44.75 -34.70 6.20
CA ARG A 797 44.80 -35.24 7.57
C ARG A 797 43.42 -35.57 8.14
N TRP A 798 42.41 -34.76 7.82
CA TRP A 798 41.04 -34.91 8.35
C TRP A 798 40.05 -35.43 7.30
N GLN A 799 40.54 -36.04 6.22
CA GLN A 799 39.75 -36.33 5.03
C GLN A 799 38.54 -37.24 5.34
N ASN A 800 38.74 -38.30 6.13
CA ASN A 800 37.66 -39.22 6.51
C ASN A 800 36.60 -38.57 7.41
N SER A 801 37.03 -37.73 8.35
CA SER A 801 36.11 -36.97 9.21
C SER A 801 35.28 -35.96 8.42
N ILE A 802 35.90 -35.23 7.48
CA ILE A 802 35.21 -34.27 6.60
C ILE A 802 34.23 -34.99 5.68
N ARG A 803 34.61 -36.15 5.11
CA ARG A 803 33.72 -37.00 4.30
C ARG A 803 32.50 -37.45 5.11
N PHE A 804 32.73 -37.96 6.32
CA PHE A 804 31.66 -38.46 7.20
C PHE A 804 30.70 -37.36 7.64
N ILE A 805 31.23 -36.23 8.16
CA ILE A 805 30.43 -35.08 8.60
C ILE A 805 29.68 -34.48 7.41
N GLY A 806 30.35 -34.33 6.26
CA GLY A 806 29.74 -33.76 5.08
C GLY A 806 28.62 -34.61 4.48
N PHE A 807 28.83 -35.93 4.43
CA PHE A 807 27.79 -36.85 3.95
C PHE A 807 26.60 -36.91 4.92
N THR A 808 26.87 -36.99 6.23
CA THR A 808 25.83 -37.05 7.26
C THR A 808 24.99 -35.78 7.31
N SER A 809 25.63 -34.61 7.29
CA SER A 809 24.93 -33.31 7.23
C SER A 809 24.08 -33.17 5.96
N MET A 810 24.62 -33.53 4.79
CA MET A 810 23.85 -33.55 3.53
C MET A 810 22.62 -34.46 3.65
N CYS A 811 22.74 -35.65 4.26
CA CYS A 811 21.62 -36.58 4.43
C CYS A 811 20.53 -36.03 5.35
N ILE A 812 20.92 -35.46 6.50
CA ILE A 812 19.98 -34.87 7.46
C ILE A 812 19.24 -33.71 6.80
N VAL A 813 19.97 -32.79 6.16
CA VAL A 813 19.39 -31.60 5.50
C VAL A 813 18.47 -32.00 4.34
N TRP A 814 18.85 -33.02 3.55
CA TRP A 814 18.04 -33.55 2.45
C TRP A 814 16.73 -34.15 2.94
N LEU A 815 16.78 -35.10 3.88
CA LEU A 815 15.59 -35.77 4.39
C LEU A 815 14.66 -34.79 5.13
N TYR A 816 15.24 -33.92 5.95
CA TYR A 816 14.47 -32.94 6.70
C TYR A 816 13.76 -31.91 5.80
N ASN A 817 14.45 -31.33 4.82
CA ASN A 817 13.81 -30.29 3.99
C ASN A 817 12.93 -30.88 2.87
N ARG A 818 13.34 -31.96 2.20
CA ARG A 818 12.62 -32.49 1.03
C ARG A 818 11.55 -33.53 1.35
N LEU A 819 11.69 -34.32 2.43
CA LEU A 819 10.71 -35.35 2.79
C LEU A 819 9.78 -34.91 3.93
N TYR A 820 10.26 -34.07 4.85
CA TYR A 820 9.45 -33.58 5.97
C TYR A 820 8.89 -32.17 5.72
N ARG A 821 9.73 -31.13 5.59
CA ARG A 821 9.25 -29.74 5.48
C ARG A 821 8.52 -29.44 4.17
N TYR A 822 9.03 -29.89 3.03
CA TYR A 822 8.42 -29.61 1.73
C TYR A 822 6.94 -30.05 1.65
N PRO A 823 6.57 -31.32 1.91
CA PRO A 823 5.16 -31.72 1.85
C PRO A 823 4.31 -31.05 2.94
N LEU A 824 4.84 -30.90 4.17
CA LEU A 824 4.08 -30.31 5.28
C LEU A 824 3.84 -28.81 5.17
N ILE A 825 4.65 -28.08 4.40
CA ILE A 825 4.52 -26.63 4.23
C ILE A 825 3.91 -26.30 2.86
N ILE A 826 4.41 -26.89 1.78
CA ILE A 826 4.02 -26.52 0.40
C ILE A 826 2.77 -27.27 -0.05
N LEU A 827 2.69 -28.59 0.15
CA LEU A 827 1.56 -29.39 -0.33
C LEU A 827 0.30 -29.24 0.54
N THR A 828 0.44 -28.96 1.83
CA THR A 828 -0.69 -28.61 2.71
C THR A 828 -1.21 -27.22 2.40
N SER A 829 -0.33 -26.22 2.26
CA SER A 829 -0.75 -24.84 2.01
C SER A 829 -1.43 -24.64 0.66
N VAL A 830 -1.04 -25.39 -0.38
CA VAL A 830 -1.77 -25.38 -1.67
C VAL A 830 -3.18 -25.97 -1.51
N ILE A 831 -3.37 -27.02 -0.73
CA ILE A 831 -4.69 -27.59 -0.52
C ILE A 831 -5.57 -26.62 0.30
N ASP A 832 -5.03 -26.07 1.38
CA ASP A 832 -5.75 -25.12 2.25
C ASP A 832 -6.14 -23.85 1.48
N TYR A 833 -5.22 -23.29 0.68
CA TYR A 833 -5.49 -22.09 -0.12
C TYR A 833 -6.50 -22.36 -1.23
N GLY A 834 -6.36 -23.49 -1.92
CA GLY A 834 -7.33 -23.95 -2.91
C GLY A 834 -8.70 -24.07 -2.28
N TYR A 835 -8.83 -24.82 -1.19
CA TYR A 835 -10.10 -24.99 -0.47
C TYR A 835 -10.78 -23.65 -0.16
N GLN A 836 -10.05 -22.66 0.35
CA GLN A 836 -10.64 -21.39 0.76
C GLN A 836 -11.01 -20.43 -0.39
N ASN A 837 -10.39 -20.54 -1.56
CA ASN A 837 -10.50 -19.52 -2.63
C ASN A 837 -10.93 -20.06 -3.99
N LEU A 838 -11.26 -21.36 -4.10
CA LEU A 838 -11.64 -22.01 -5.37
C LEU A 838 -12.83 -21.36 -6.08
N VAL A 839 -13.79 -20.80 -5.33
CA VAL A 839 -15.03 -20.20 -5.88
C VAL A 839 -14.75 -18.91 -6.64
N ASP A 840 -13.80 -18.10 -6.17
CA ASP A 840 -13.47 -16.77 -6.70
C ASP A 840 -12.32 -16.77 -7.72
N MET A 841 -11.79 -17.95 -8.06
CA MET A 841 -10.65 -18.07 -8.96
C MET A 841 -11.09 -18.22 -10.41
N ASP A 842 -10.77 -17.21 -11.24
CA ASP A 842 -10.89 -17.28 -12.71
C ASP A 842 -9.80 -18.16 -13.36
N ARG A 843 -8.93 -18.82 -12.57
CA ARG A 843 -7.66 -19.43 -13.03
C ARG A 843 -7.47 -20.87 -12.52
N ILE A 844 -8.56 -21.62 -12.37
CA ILE A 844 -8.57 -22.93 -11.70
C ILE A 844 -7.71 -23.97 -12.44
N ALA A 845 -7.75 -24.01 -13.79
CA ALA A 845 -6.99 -25.00 -14.55
C ALA A 845 -5.47 -24.89 -14.36
N ILE A 846 -4.89 -23.68 -14.47
CA ILE A 846 -3.44 -23.48 -14.25
C ILE A 846 -3.07 -23.82 -12.79
N TYR A 847 -3.92 -23.46 -11.83
CA TYR A 847 -3.70 -23.75 -10.42
C TYR A 847 -3.67 -25.25 -10.12
N ILE A 848 -4.61 -26.02 -10.67
CA ILE A 848 -4.64 -27.49 -10.54
C ILE A 848 -3.42 -28.11 -11.23
N LEU A 849 -3.00 -27.60 -12.38
CA LEU A 849 -1.79 -28.08 -13.06
C LEU A 849 -0.54 -27.85 -12.18
N ILE A 850 -0.41 -26.69 -11.55
CA ILE A 850 0.65 -26.39 -10.58
C ILE A 850 0.63 -27.39 -9.42
N TYR A 851 -0.54 -27.71 -8.87
CA TYR A 851 -0.68 -28.71 -7.80
C TYR A 851 -0.11 -30.09 -8.21
N TYR A 852 -0.44 -30.57 -9.40
CA TYR A 852 0.09 -31.86 -9.89
C TYR A 852 1.60 -31.81 -10.17
N LEU A 853 2.14 -30.68 -10.63
CA LEU A 853 3.59 -30.50 -10.80
C LEU A 853 4.33 -30.53 -9.45
N LEU A 854 3.75 -29.99 -8.38
CA LEU A 854 4.31 -30.07 -7.03
C LEU A 854 4.32 -31.51 -6.50
N LEU A 855 3.24 -32.27 -6.75
CA LEU A 855 3.21 -33.70 -6.43
C LEU A 855 4.27 -34.49 -7.21
N LEU A 856 4.46 -34.17 -8.50
CA LEU A 856 5.49 -34.79 -9.32
C LEU A 856 6.91 -34.50 -8.79
N ILE A 857 7.18 -33.26 -8.37
CA ILE A 857 8.43 -32.90 -7.69
C ILE A 857 8.61 -33.69 -6.40
N GLN A 858 7.55 -33.89 -5.61
CA GLN A 858 7.61 -34.70 -4.40
C GLN A 858 7.94 -36.17 -4.69
N LEU A 859 7.41 -36.76 -5.76
CA LEU A 859 7.77 -38.11 -6.19
C LEU A 859 9.28 -38.22 -6.52
N PHE A 860 9.84 -37.20 -7.17
CA PHE A 860 11.28 -37.15 -7.43
C PHE A 860 12.10 -37.00 -6.14
N ASN A 861 11.62 -36.23 -5.16
CA ASN A 861 12.25 -36.13 -3.84
C ASN A 861 12.25 -37.46 -3.10
N ILE A 862 11.16 -38.23 -3.17
CA ILE A 862 11.04 -39.57 -2.58
C ILE A 862 12.02 -40.53 -3.26
N TYR A 863 12.05 -40.55 -4.60
CA TYR A 863 12.98 -41.40 -5.34
C TYR A 863 14.45 -41.09 -5.02
N GLY A 864 14.81 -39.79 -4.99
CA GLY A 864 16.16 -39.36 -4.60
C GLY A 864 16.52 -39.79 -3.17
N SER A 865 15.55 -39.74 -2.25
CA SER A 865 15.72 -40.20 -0.87
C SER A 865 15.90 -41.72 -0.80
N PHE A 866 15.20 -42.50 -1.62
CA PHE A 866 15.40 -43.95 -1.72
C PHE A 866 16.82 -44.30 -2.20
N ILE A 867 17.32 -43.60 -3.23
CA ILE A 867 18.71 -43.75 -3.69
C ILE A 867 19.69 -43.42 -2.56
N LEU A 868 19.43 -42.35 -1.82
CA LEU A 868 20.28 -41.92 -0.71
C LEU A 868 20.29 -42.95 0.44
N ILE A 869 19.14 -43.49 0.83
CA ILE A 869 19.02 -44.54 1.86
C ILE A 869 19.72 -45.83 1.41
N LYS A 870 19.54 -46.25 0.15
CA LYS A 870 20.25 -47.41 -0.42
C LYS A 870 21.76 -47.22 -0.37
N LEU A 871 22.23 -45.98 -0.54
CA LEU A 871 23.64 -45.65 -0.38
C LEU A 871 24.06 -45.75 1.08
N ILE A 872 23.32 -45.17 2.04
CA ILE A 872 23.61 -45.26 3.49
C ILE A 872 23.73 -46.72 3.95
N ILE A 873 22.79 -47.59 3.58
CA ILE A 873 22.81 -49.01 3.92
C ILE A 873 24.09 -49.66 3.39
N ARG A 874 24.47 -49.35 2.14
CA ARG A 874 25.68 -49.90 1.53
C ARG A 874 26.95 -49.41 2.24
N ILE A 875 26.98 -48.15 2.67
CA ILE A 875 28.11 -47.57 3.42
C ILE A 875 28.28 -48.29 4.75
N TYR A 876 27.19 -48.51 5.48
CA TYR A 876 27.20 -49.22 6.76
C TYR A 876 27.66 -50.68 6.60
N SER A 877 27.28 -51.33 5.48
CA SER A 877 27.66 -52.73 5.21
C SER A 877 29.08 -52.94 4.67
N SER A 878 29.72 -51.92 4.08
CA SER A 878 30.95 -52.11 3.29
C SER A 878 32.10 -51.15 3.61
N GLY A 879 31.92 -50.25 4.59
CA GLY A 879 32.94 -49.28 5.01
C GLY A 879 32.97 -48.02 4.13
N LEU A 880 33.44 -46.91 4.71
CA LEU A 880 33.46 -45.58 4.07
C LEU A 880 34.47 -45.48 2.91
N ASP A 881 35.54 -46.27 2.93
CA ASP A 881 36.63 -46.19 1.94
C ASP A 881 36.21 -46.72 0.56
N LYS A 882 35.21 -47.61 0.49
CA LYS A 882 34.67 -48.14 -0.77
C LYS A 882 33.58 -47.25 -1.40
N LEU A 883 33.27 -46.07 -0.85
CA LEU A 883 32.23 -45.17 -1.39
C LEU A 883 32.55 -44.60 -2.78
N GLU A 884 33.81 -44.21 -2.98
CA GLU A 884 34.30 -43.69 -4.27
C GLU A 884 34.39 -44.84 -5.26
N ASP A 885 35.03 -45.95 -4.87
CA ASP A 885 35.13 -47.16 -5.69
C ASP A 885 33.77 -47.74 -6.07
N VAL A 886 32.74 -47.77 -5.22
CA VAL A 886 31.43 -48.35 -5.56
C VAL A 886 30.58 -47.46 -6.48
N ARG A 887 30.80 -46.15 -6.49
CA ARG A 887 30.25 -45.25 -7.52
C ARG A 887 31.07 -45.30 -8.80
N GLU A 888 32.39 -45.51 -8.72
CA GLU A 888 33.28 -45.64 -9.88
C GLU A 888 33.17 -47.01 -10.59
N ILE A 889 33.08 -48.11 -9.84
CA ILE A 889 32.89 -49.48 -10.33
C ILE A 889 31.52 -49.66 -11.00
N ARG A 890 30.49 -48.91 -10.58
CA ARG A 890 29.18 -48.92 -11.26
C ARG A 890 29.18 -48.18 -12.60
N CYS A 891 30.24 -47.41 -12.89
CA CYS A 891 30.46 -46.72 -14.17
C CYS A 891 31.51 -47.41 -15.05
N GLN A 892 32.15 -48.49 -14.59
CA GLN A 892 33.10 -49.29 -15.37
C GLN A 892 32.59 -50.69 -15.73
N ARG A 893 31.33 -51.02 -15.43
CA ARG A 893 30.66 -52.25 -15.88
C ARG A 893 29.49 -51.94 -16.79
#